data_AF-A0A2V7CWJ3-F1
#
_entry.id   AF-A0A2V7CWJ3-F1
#
_cell.length_a   1.000
_cell.length_b   1.000
_cell.length_c   1.000
_cell.angle_alpha   90.00
_cell.angle_beta   90.00
_cell.angle_gamma   90.00
#
_symmetry.space_group_name_H-M   'P 1'
#
loop_
_entity.id
_entity.type
_entity.pdbx_description
1 polymer ?
#
loop_
_entity_poly.entity_id
_entity_poly.type
_entity_poly.pdbx_seq_one_letter_code
_entity_poly.pdbx_strand_id
1 'polypeptide(L)'
;MARPPGLRIQGARQNNLKNVSLEIPHDRLTVVTGVSGSGKSSLAFDTLFAEGQWRYIESLSTYARMFLDRVDRPDVDRIEQIRPAVALEQKNPVRTARSTVGTATEIYDYLRLLYAKIGRVHCPACGAPAVSHSPESIVDALLEAHPGARAMITFRLVVPAGLPPVELWANLTRRGFARVRVGGDILDVAGPPPADFGDRRAIAVVLDRVVLEAAHRARLVESVESALREGGGQLAVEIVGGTVREFGEDFRCSGCGAALERPQPLLFSFNHPLGACPECKGFGNVLKYDEARVVPDRTRSLAAGAVEPWTHPSGRWYQRELMKAARRLKVDTETPWEKLPAAAREFVYAGAGSFPGIHGFFEEVESYRYKLHVRVFLSRYRSQSVCRVCHGARLKPAALAVSVAGLTIAEFAVLTIDAAARLLGDLGLTAWESVVAREILRQLNAKLTFLLRVGLGYLTLSRQTRTLSGGEAQRINLANQLGSQLVGTLYVLDEPSIGLHMRDTARLTDLCRELAQAGNTVVVVEHDREFIAAADHIVELGPGSGERGGEIVFSGSQAEFQKATHSLTARYVSGRESIPVPAFRRSGRRVLTLTGARQHNLKDVTLHVPLHTLTAVSGVSGSGKSTLIHDTLYRVVARAFKTEFAPPGEYDTLTGLEYLKGVRLIDQEPIGRTPRSNPITYVKAFDEIRKLFAALPRAKALGLDSGAFSFNVQGGRCESCQGDGFQKLEMYFFEDVYVACQECEGRRYRPDVLGVKLRNRSISDVLQMTVDESVDFFASQNGLARRLATLQAVGLGYLRLGQAATTLSGGEAQRLKIAAELGARATGEMLYILDEPTTGLHLDDVKKLLGVLNRLVDAGNTVLVVEHHLDVIKSADYVIDLGPEGGEEGGEIVAEGPPEAIAQTPGSYTGKFLAEVLPRPNGKNGHH
;
A
#
# COMPACT_ATOMS: atom_id res chain seq x y z
N MET A 1 -35.85 25.78 6.68
CA MET A 1 -35.39 26.22 5.34
C MET A 1 -35.17 24.98 4.49
N ALA A 2 -35.83 24.87 3.34
CA ALA A 2 -35.57 23.77 2.42
C ALA A 2 -34.09 23.80 2.00
N ARG A 3 -33.38 22.68 2.13
CA ARG A 3 -31.99 22.59 1.65
C ARG A 3 -32.00 22.89 0.15
N PRO A 4 -31.10 23.76 -0.35
CA PRO A 4 -31.00 24.03 -1.78
C PRO A 4 -30.74 22.73 -2.55
N PRO A 5 -31.28 22.59 -3.77
CA PRO A 5 -31.37 21.31 -4.47
C PRO A 5 -30.01 20.75 -4.91
N GLY A 6 -28.96 21.57 -4.99
CA GLY A 6 -27.65 21.14 -5.44
C GLY A 6 -26.53 22.17 -5.26
N LEU A 7 -25.32 21.69 -5.51
CA LEU A 7 -24.08 22.44 -5.64
C LEU A 7 -24.07 23.19 -6.96
N ARG A 8 -23.76 24.49 -6.95
CA ARG A 8 -23.73 25.33 -8.16
C ARG A 8 -22.34 25.86 -8.41
N ILE A 9 -21.87 25.67 -9.63
CA ILE A 9 -20.55 26.07 -10.11
C ILE A 9 -20.76 27.08 -11.23
N GLN A 10 -20.10 28.24 -11.12
CA GLN A 10 -20.14 29.30 -12.13
C GLN A 10 -18.70 29.65 -12.53
N GLY A 11 -18.44 29.57 -13.84
CA GLY A 11 -17.20 30.03 -14.44
C GLY A 11 -15.93 29.31 -14.00
N ALA A 12 -15.94 27.98 -13.93
CA ALA A 12 -14.72 27.21 -13.65
C ALA A 12 -13.75 27.22 -14.85
N ARG A 13 -12.49 27.58 -14.59
CA ARG A 13 -11.42 27.74 -15.60
C ARG A 13 -10.12 27.02 -15.25
N GLN A 14 -10.13 26.21 -14.20
CA GLN A 14 -8.97 25.45 -13.77
C GLN A 14 -8.42 24.57 -14.93
N ASN A 15 -7.11 24.66 -15.16
CA ASN A 15 -6.37 23.99 -16.24
C ASN A 15 -6.92 24.29 -17.64
N ASN A 16 -7.70 23.38 -18.23
CA ASN A 16 -8.25 23.50 -19.58
C ASN A 16 -9.76 23.75 -19.61
N LEU A 17 -10.41 23.95 -18.45
CA LEU A 17 -11.85 24.23 -18.38
C LEU A 17 -12.17 25.58 -19.04
N LYS A 18 -13.22 25.63 -19.86
CA LYS A 18 -13.60 26.81 -20.65
C LYS A 18 -14.78 27.56 -20.02
N ASN A 19 -14.53 28.17 -18.86
CA ASN A 19 -15.53 28.96 -18.14
C ASN A 19 -16.82 28.18 -17.83
N VAL A 20 -16.65 26.95 -17.35
CA VAL A 20 -17.70 25.96 -17.21
C VAL A 20 -18.65 26.31 -16.05
N SER A 21 -19.95 26.21 -16.30
CA SER A 21 -20.99 26.40 -15.27
C SER A 21 -21.94 25.21 -15.26
N LEU A 22 -22.21 24.63 -14.09
CA LEU A 22 -23.13 23.51 -13.93
C LEU A 22 -23.73 23.43 -12.52
N GLU A 23 -24.81 22.67 -12.39
CA GLU A 23 -25.41 22.28 -11.13
C GLU A 23 -25.23 20.77 -10.92
N ILE A 24 -24.81 20.39 -9.72
CA ILE A 24 -24.66 19.00 -9.29
C ILE A 24 -25.66 18.74 -8.16
N PRO A 25 -26.60 17.79 -8.31
CA PRO A 25 -27.62 17.55 -7.28
C PRO A 25 -27.00 17.02 -5.99
N HIS A 26 -27.51 17.51 -4.86
CA HIS A 26 -27.13 16.98 -3.56
C HIS A 26 -27.77 15.62 -3.29
N ASP A 27 -27.12 14.82 -2.44
CA ASP A 27 -27.65 13.54 -1.94
C ASP A 27 -27.89 12.51 -3.07
N ARG A 28 -27.08 12.61 -4.14
CA ARG A 28 -27.14 11.83 -5.37
C ARG A 28 -25.76 11.36 -5.82
N LEU A 29 -25.75 10.30 -6.62
CA LEU A 29 -24.55 9.81 -7.31
C LEU A 29 -24.41 10.52 -8.66
N THR A 30 -23.40 11.37 -8.78
CA THR A 30 -23.03 12.05 -10.03
C THR A 30 -21.80 11.39 -10.65
N VAL A 31 -21.89 11.01 -11.92
CA VAL A 31 -20.74 10.47 -12.68
C VAL A 31 -20.22 11.53 -13.66
N VAL A 32 -18.93 11.84 -13.56
CA VAL A 32 -18.20 12.70 -14.49
C VAL A 32 -17.43 11.82 -15.48
N THR A 33 -17.75 11.94 -16.76
CA THR A 33 -17.19 11.10 -17.83
C THR A 33 -16.68 11.93 -19.02
N GLY A 34 -16.12 11.27 -20.04
CA GLY A 34 -15.56 11.89 -21.24
C GLY A 34 -14.13 11.46 -21.56
N VAL A 35 -13.58 11.88 -22.71
CA VAL A 35 -12.28 11.39 -23.21
C VAL A 35 -11.09 11.68 -22.28
N SER A 36 -10.00 10.93 -22.42
CA SER A 36 -8.78 11.15 -21.62
C SER A 36 -8.26 12.57 -21.84
N GLY A 37 -8.00 13.33 -20.78
CA GLY A 37 -7.59 14.75 -20.87
C GLY A 37 -8.72 15.75 -21.17
N SER A 38 -10.01 15.37 -21.08
CA SER A 38 -11.13 16.30 -21.32
C SER A 38 -11.37 17.35 -20.23
N GLY A 39 -10.70 17.25 -19.07
CA GLY A 39 -10.86 18.15 -17.93
C GLY A 39 -11.61 17.55 -16.72
N LYS A 40 -11.87 16.22 -16.71
CA LYS A 40 -12.60 15.54 -15.62
C LYS A 40 -11.99 15.75 -14.25
N SER A 41 -10.70 15.43 -14.11
CA SER A 41 -9.96 15.61 -12.85
C SER A 41 -9.83 17.09 -12.50
N SER A 42 -9.75 17.98 -13.51
CA SER A 42 -9.72 19.43 -13.28
C SER A 42 -11.03 19.95 -12.68
N LEU A 43 -12.17 19.40 -13.09
CA LEU A 43 -13.46 19.71 -12.47
C LEU A 43 -13.61 19.04 -11.09
N ALA A 44 -13.41 17.73 -11.01
CA ALA A 44 -13.70 16.94 -9.82
C ALA A 44 -12.70 17.18 -8.67
N PHE A 45 -11.40 17.16 -8.96
CA PHE A 45 -10.35 17.26 -7.95
C PHE A 45 -9.83 18.67 -7.81
N ASP A 46 -9.33 19.26 -8.90
CA ASP A 46 -8.65 20.56 -8.86
C ASP A 46 -9.61 21.74 -8.63
N THR A 47 -10.92 21.54 -8.83
CA THR A 47 -11.95 22.55 -8.57
C THR A 47 -12.83 22.15 -7.38
N LEU A 48 -13.59 21.07 -7.48
CA LEU A 48 -14.58 20.72 -6.47
C LEU A 48 -13.98 20.25 -5.15
N PHE A 49 -13.12 19.22 -5.18
CA PHE A 49 -12.47 18.76 -3.97
C PHE A 49 -11.59 19.86 -3.36
N ALA A 50 -10.77 20.52 -4.18
CA ALA A 50 -9.88 21.59 -3.74
C ALA A 50 -10.65 22.72 -3.04
N GLU A 51 -11.73 23.23 -3.62
CA GLU A 51 -12.53 24.30 -3.00
C GLU A 51 -13.26 23.83 -1.73
N GLY A 52 -13.81 22.61 -1.73
CA GLY A 52 -14.52 22.06 -0.57
C GLY A 52 -13.58 21.79 0.61
N GLN A 53 -12.37 21.31 0.33
CA GLN A 53 -11.31 21.13 1.31
C GLN A 53 -10.79 22.48 1.82
N TRP A 54 -10.55 23.43 0.91
CA TRP A 54 -10.06 24.77 1.24
C TRP A 54 -10.97 25.48 2.24
N ARG A 55 -12.27 25.59 1.93
CA ARG A 55 -13.25 26.26 2.79
C ARG A 55 -13.36 25.61 4.16
N TYR A 56 -13.21 24.27 4.23
CA TYR A 56 -13.20 23.56 5.48
C TYR A 56 -11.94 23.88 6.30
N ILE A 57 -10.75 23.80 5.69
CA ILE A 57 -9.47 24.07 6.38
C ILE A 57 -9.38 25.53 6.84
N GLU A 58 -9.85 26.49 6.03
CA GLU A 58 -9.86 27.91 6.38
C GLU A 58 -10.63 28.16 7.69
N SER A 59 -11.63 27.33 8.00
CA SER A 59 -12.43 27.42 9.22
C SER A 59 -11.78 26.78 10.47
N LEU A 60 -10.70 25.99 10.32
CA LEU A 60 -10.11 25.25 11.45
C LEU A 60 -9.31 26.13 12.42
N SER A 61 -8.49 27.04 11.90
CA SER A 61 -7.70 27.97 12.74
C SER A 61 -7.16 29.15 11.94
N THR A 62 -6.88 30.26 12.63
CA THR A 62 -6.18 31.41 12.05
C THR A 62 -4.78 31.04 11.54
N TYR A 63 -4.11 30.08 12.19
CA TYR A 63 -2.82 29.54 11.75
C TYR A 63 -2.93 28.85 10.40
N ALA A 64 -3.90 27.93 10.23
CA ALA A 64 -4.11 27.23 8.95
C ALA A 64 -4.38 28.20 7.80
N ARG A 65 -5.15 29.27 8.06
CA ARG A 65 -5.43 30.32 7.08
C ARG A 65 -4.16 31.00 6.54
N MET A 66 -3.19 31.29 7.41
CA MET A 66 -1.92 31.91 6.99
C MET A 66 -1.10 31.04 6.01
N PHE A 67 -1.28 29.71 6.02
CA PHE A 67 -0.62 28.82 5.05
C PHE A 67 -1.39 28.74 3.74
N LEU A 68 -2.72 28.71 3.83
CA LEU A 68 -3.57 28.71 2.64
C LEU A 68 -3.34 29.95 1.79
N ASP A 69 -3.05 31.12 2.36
CA ASP A 69 -2.73 32.35 1.60
C ASP A 69 -1.51 32.21 0.65
N ARG A 70 -0.69 31.16 0.78
CA ARG A 70 0.46 30.89 -0.10
C ARG A 70 0.18 29.86 -1.20
N VAL A 71 -1.01 29.25 -1.19
CA VAL A 71 -1.46 28.28 -2.17
C VAL A 71 -2.42 29.00 -3.13
N ASP A 72 -2.37 28.67 -4.42
CA ASP A 72 -3.33 29.23 -5.36
C ASP A 72 -4.69 28.59 -5.15
N ARG A 73 -5.73 29.41 -4.97
CA ARG A 73 -7.12 28.94 -4.93
C ARG A 73 -7.55 28.49 -6.34
N PRO A 74 -8.44 27.49 -6.49
CA PRO A 74 -8.95 27.09 -7.80
C PRO A 74 -9.54 28.27 -8.60
N ASP A 75 -9.27 28.32 -9.90
CA ASP A 75 -9.79 29.37 -10.79
C ASP A 75 -11.27 29.12 -11.11
N VAL A 76 -12.15 29.76 -10.34
CA VAL A 76 -13.60 29.71 -10.48
C VAL A 76 -14.23 31.03 -10.04
N ASP A 77 -15.24 31.52 -10.75
CA ASP A 77 -15.92 32.77 -10.35
C ASP A 77 -16.70 32.60 -9.05
N ARG A 78 -17.49 31.51 -8.96
CA ARG A 78 -18.32 31.26 -7.80
C ARG A 78 -18.69 29.80 -7.67
N ILE A 79 -18.60 29.29 -6.44
CA ILE A 79 -19.18 28.01 -6.04
C ILE A 79 -20.10 28.22 -4.82
N GLU A 80 -21.36 27.81 -4.95
CA GLU A 80 -22.37 27.90 -3.89
C GLU A 80 -22.75 26.50 -3.38
N GLN A 81 -23.08 26.40 -2.08
CA GLN A 81 -23.55 25.15 -1.46
C GLN A 81 -22.54 23.99 -1.49
N ILE A 82 -21.25 24.30 -1.60
CA ILE A 82 -20.21 23.28 -1.48
C ILE A 82 -20.11 22.75 -0.05
N ARG A 83 -20.06 21.42 0.06
CA ARG A 83 -19.90 20.69 1.32
C ARG A 83 -18.41 20.43 1.59
N PRO A 84 -18.01 20.17 2.85
CA PRO A 84 -16.67 19.66 3.14
C PRO A 84 -16.37 18.43 2.27
N ALA A 85 -15.23 18.45 1.60
CA ALA A 85 -14.91 17.47 0.58
C ALA A 85 -13.88 16.43 1.05
N VAL A 86 -14.07 15.19 0.64
CA VAL A 86 -13.15 14.06 0.86
C VAL A 86 -12.83 13.43 -0.49
N ALA A 87 -11.56 13.43 -0.86
CA ALA A 87 -11.07 12.76 -2.07
C ALA A 87 -10.66 11.32 -1.78
N LEU A 88 -10.99 10.43 -2.71
CA LEU A 88 -10.56 9.03 -2.74
C LEU A 88 -9.77 8.77 -4.03
N GLU A 89 -8.53 9.24 -4.06
CA GLU A 89 -7.60 9.06 -5.18
C GLU A 89 -6.97 7.66 -5.21
N GLN A 90 -6.46 7.26 -6.38
CA GLN A 90 -5.76 6.00 -6.59
C GLN A 90 -4.31 5.97 -6.06
N LYS A 91 -3.77 7.13 -5.68
CA LYS A 91 -2.40 7.22 -5.18
C LYS A 91 -2.34 6.54 -3.82
N ASN A 92 -1.52 5.49 -3.69
CA ASN A 92 -1.27 4.87 -2.39
C ASN A 92 -0.50 5.87 -1.50
N PRO A 93 -1.14 6.50 -0.49
CA PRO A 93 -0.54 7.63 0.21
C PRO A 93 0.50 7.15 1.24
N VAL A 94 0.41 5.88 1.67
CA VAL A 94 1.22 5.35 2.76
C VAL A 94 2.32 4.43 2.24
N ARG A 95 3.54 4.99 2.16
CA ARG A 95 4.76 4.26 1.77
C ARG A 95 5.53 3.64 2.93
N THR A 96 5.05 3.81 4.17
CA THR A 96 5.82 3.41 5.36
C THR A 96 5.79 1.90 5.58
N ALA A 97 6.95 1.32 5.89
CA ALA A 97 7.08 -0.15 6.06
C ALA A 97 6.41 -0.70 7.33
N ARG A 98 5.92 0.16 8.23
CA ARG A 98 5.23 -0.26 9.47
C ARG A 98 3.71 -0.35 9.31
N SER A 99 3.13 0.36 8.35
CA SER A 99 1.68 0.36 8.18
C SER A 99 1.19 -0.97 7.60
N THR A 100 0.06 -1.43 8.13
CA THR A 100 -0.64 -2.66 7.74
C THR A 100 -2.10 -2.37 7.43
N VAL A 101 -2.79 -3.31 6.78
CA VAL A 101 -4.25 -3.24 6.57
C VAL A 101 -4.98 -3.00 7.89
N GLY A 102 -4.61 -3.71 8.96
CA GLY A 102 -5.22 -3.57 10.28
C GLY A 102 -5.03 -2.18 10.90
N THR A 103 -3.87 -1.55 10.72
CA THR A 103 -3.65 -0.17 11.21
C THR A 103 -4.33 0.87 10.31
N ALA A 104 -4.37 0.65 9.00
CA ALA A 104 -5.02 1.58 8.07
C ALA A 104 -6.56 1.60 8.21
N THR A 105 -7.13 0.50 8.71
CA THR A 105 -8.58 0.34 8.95
C THR A 105 -8.98 0.60 10.41
N GLU A 106 -8.00 0.87 11.27
CA GLU A 106 -8.12 0.96 12.73
C GLU A 106 -8.59 -0.33 13.42
N ILE A 107 -8.79 -1.42 12.67
CA ILE A 107 -9.18 -2.72 13.23
C ILE A 107 -8.14 -3.17 14.24
N TYR A 108 -6.86 -2.98 13.94
CA TYR A 108 -5.78 -3.33 14.86
C TYR A 108 -5.88 -2.51 16.16
N ASP A 109 -6.27 -1.24 16.11
CA ASP A 109 -6.44 -0.40 17.31
C ASP A 109 -7.56 -0.93 18.22
N TYR A 110 -8.69 -1.35 17.65
CA TYR A 110 -9.77 -2.01 18.38
C TYR A 110 -9.35 -3.40 18.90
N LEU A 111 -8.54 -4.16 18.16
CA LEU A 111 -7.97 -5.41 18.65
C LEU A 111 -7.07 -5.18 19.87
N ARG A 112 -6.24 -4.13 19.88
CA ARG A 112 -5.44 -3.79 21.07
C ARG A 112 -6.32 -3.51 22.29
N LEU A 113 -7.47 -2.86 22.10
CA LEU A 113 -8.45 -2.65 23.17
C LEU A 113 -9.06 -3.98 23.64
N LEU A 114 -9.48 -4.84 22.71
CA LEU A 114 -10.05 -6.15 23.01
C LEU A 114 -9.07 -7.00 23.84
N TYR A 115 -7.84 -7.16 23.36
CA TYR A 115 -6.79 -7.95 24.02
C TYR A 115 -6.40 -7.35 25.38
N ALA A 116 -6.42 -6.03 25.55
CA ALA A 116 -6.17 -5.41 26.84
C ALA A 116 -7.29 -5.63 27.86
N LYS A 117 -8.54 -5.81 27.40
CA LYS A 117 -9.72 -5.88 28.28
C LYS A 117 -10.13 -7.30 28.64
N ILE A 118 -10.12 -8.23 27.68
CA ILE A 118 -10.57 -9.62 27.86
C ILE A 118 -9.47 -10.65 27.59
N GLY A 119 -8.25 -10.20 27.27
CA GLY A 119 -7.14 -11.10 26.96
C GLY A 119 -6.70 -11.93 28.15
N ARG A 120 -6.59 -13.24 27.94
CA ARG A 120 -6.07 -14.19 28.93
C ARG A 120 -4.56 -14.26 28.80
N VAL A 121 -3.88 -13.96 29.91
CA VAL A 121 -2.41 -13.93 29.99
C VAL A 121 -1.92 -15.32 30.36
N HIS A 122 -1.00 -15.87 29.57
CA HIS A 122 -0.32 -17.14 29.82
C HIS A 122 1.16 -16.89 30.04
N CYS A 123 1.77 -17.60 30.99
CA CYS A 123 3.19 -17.47 31.24
C CYS A 123 4.00 -17.99 30.04
N PRO A 124 4.92 -17.19 29.45
CA PRO A 124 5.75 -17.67 28.34
C PRO A 124 6.67 -18.85 28.70
N ALA A 125 7.00 -19.02 29.99
CA ALA A 125 7.92 -20.06 30.45
C ALA A 125 7.24 -21.40 30.70
N CYS A 126 6.00 -21.42 31.19
CA CYS A 126 5.31 -22.66 31.60
C CYS A 126 3.89 -22.82 31.08
N GLY A 127 3.35 -21.85 30.34
CA GLY A 127 2.00 -21.89 29.75
C GLY A 127 0.85 -21.72 30.73
N ALA A 128 1.09 -21.75 32.06
CA ALA A 128 0.04 -21.60 33.05
C ALA A 128 -0.59 -20.19 33.03
N PRO A 129 -1.90 -20.07 33.30
CA PRO A 129 -2.59 -18.78 33.29
C PRO A 129 -2.07 -17.88 34.40
N ALA A 130 -2.00 -16.59 34.10
CA ALA A 130 -1.71 -15.57 35.08
C ALA A 130 -3.02 -15.05 35.67
N VAL A 131 -3.03 -14.90 36.99
CA VAL A 131 -4.16 -14.35 37.74
C VAL A 131 -3.73 -13.05 38.40
N SER A 132 -4.68 -12.13 38.49
CA SER A 132 -4.60 -10.90 39.27
C SER A 132 -5.96 -10.77 39.96
N HIS A 133 -5.94 -10.37 41.22
CA HIS A 133 -7.15 -10.29 42.02
C HIS A 133 -7.40 -8.84 42.45
N SER A 134 -8.64 -8.37 42.29
CA SER A 134 -9.11 -7.15 42.97
C SER A 134 -9.57 -7.49 44.39
N PRO A 135 -9.58 -6.53 45.34
CA PRO A 135 -10.07 -6.74 46.70
C PRO A 135 -11.44 -7.46 46.74
N GLU A 136 -12.37 -7.04 45.88
CA GLU A 136 -13.69 -7.64 45.75
C GLU A 136 -13.62 -9.09 45.27
N SER A 137 -12.83 -9.37 44.24
CA SER A 137 -12.68 -10.74 43.72
C SER A 137 -12.04 -11.70 44.73
N ILE A 138 -11.13 -11.21 45.58
CA ILE A 138 -10.53 -11.99 46.67
C ILE A 138 -11.61 -12.33 47.67
N VAL A 139 -12.39 -11.34 48.09
CA VAL A 139 -13.48 -11.52 49.06
C VAL A 139 -14.55 -12.46 48.52
N ASP A 140 -14.98 -12.30 47.27
CA ASP A 140 -15.98 -13.16 46.65
C ASP A 140 -15.46 -14.61 46.56
N ALA A 141 -14.21 -14.82 46.15
CA ALA A 141 -13.58 -16.15 46.12
C ALA A 141 -13.41 -16.79 47.51
N LEU A 142 -13.19 -15.98 48.56
CA LEU A 142 -13.09 -16.45 49.94
C LEU A 142 -14.48 -16.82 50.51
N LEU A 143 -15.49 -16.01 50.23
CA LEU A 143 -16.88 -16.26 50.65
C LEU A 143 -17.46 -17.50 49.97
N GLU A 144 -17.14 -17.72 48.69
CA GLU A 144 -17.59 -18.89 47.93
C GLU A 144 -16.89 -20.18 48.41
N ALA A 145 -15.57 -20.14 48.62
CA ALA A 145 -14.80 -21.32 49.00
C ALA A 145 -14.92 -21.72 50.49
N HIS A 146 -15.12 -20.75 51.38
CA HIS A 146 -15.03 -20.96 52.84
C HIS A 146 -16.11 -20.21 53.64
N PRO A 147 -17.42 -20.43 53.36
CA PRO A 147 -18.49 -19.73 54.05
C PRO A 147 -18.49 -20.04 55.56
N GLY A 148 -18.57 -19.00 56.40
CA GLY A 148 -18.60 -19.10 57.86
C GLY A 148 -17.26 -19.44 58.52
N ALA A 149 -16.18 -19.61 57.74
CA ALA A 149 -14.88 -19.93 58.31
C ALA A 149 -14.24 -18.71 59.00
N ARG A 150 -13.50 -18.96 60.08
CA ARG A 150 -12.65 -17.94 60.71
C ARG A 150 -11.35 -17.82 59.91
N ALA A 151 -10.98 -16.61 59.54
CA ALA A 151 -9.79 -16.35 58.75
C ALA A 151 -8.96 -15.20 59.34
N MET A 152 -7.65 -15.24 59.10
CA MET A 152 -6.72 -14.19 59.46
C MET A 152 -6.13 -13.58 58.20
N ILE A 153 -6.33 -12.28 58.02
CA ILE A 153 -5.78 -11.52 56.90
C ILE A 153 -4.42 -10.98 57.32
N THR A 154 -3.39 -11.33 56.57
CA THR A 154 -2.01 -10.98 56.85
C THR A 154 -1.32 -10.39 55.62
N PHE A 155 -0.29 -9.59 55.83
CA PHE A 155 0.58 -9.12 54.75
C PHE A 155 2.05 -9.34 55.12
N ARG A 156 2.89 -9.52 54.11
CA ARG A 156 4.32 -9.80 54.29
C ARG A 156 5.09 -8.49 54.41
N LEU A 157 5.79 -8.31 55.53
CA LEU A 157 6.71 -7.19 55.74
C LEU A 157 8.16 -7.66 55.56
N VAL A 158 8.87 -7.09 54.59
CA VAL A 158 10.31 -7.34 54.40
C VAL A 158 11.08 -6.61 55.50
N VAL A 159 11.98 -7.32 56.17
CA VAL A 159 12.82 -6.75 57.22
C VAL A 159 14.08 -6.16 56.56
N PRO A 160 14.33 -4.84 56.68
CA PRO A 160 15.54 -4.23 56.13
C PRO A 160 16.81 -4.81 56.76
N ALA A 161 17.84 -5.06 55.95
CA ALA A 161 19.10 -5.58 56.43
C ALA A 161 19.76 -4.61 57.43
N GLY A 162 20.13 -5.13 58.61
CA GLY A 162 20.78 -4.35 59.66
C GLY A 162 19.84 -3.56 60.58
N LEU A 163 18.51 -3.61 60.39
CA LEU A 163 17.56 -2.99 61.30
C LEU A 163 17.42 -3.82 62.59
N PRO A 164 17.68 -3.25 63.79
CA PRO A 164 17.49 -3.98 65.04
C PRO A 164 16.03 -4.39 65.26
N PRO A 165 15.73 -5.61 65.74
CA PRO A 165 14.35 -6.06 65.97
C PRO A 165 13.52 -5.16 66.88
N VAL A 166 14.17 -4.50 67.85
CA VAL A 166 13.52 -3.53 68.76
C VAL A 166 12.99 -2.31 68.01
N GLU A 167 13.73 -1.81 67.02
CA GLU A 167 13.29 -0.68 66.19
C GLU A 167 12.16 -1.08 65.25
N LEU A 168 12.20 -2.31 64.71
CA LEU A 168 11.12 -2.87 63.90
C LEU A 168 9.81 -2.98 64.70
N TRP A 169 9.87 -3.47 65.94
CA TRP A 169 8.72 -3.54 66.85
C TRP A 169 8.16 -2.16 67.16
N ALA A 170 9.03 -1.20 67.51
CA ALA A 170 8.62 0.18 67.75
C ALA A 170 7.95 0.82 66.52
N ASN A 171 8.41 0.49 65.31
CA ASN A 171 7.81 0.95 64.06
C ASN A 171 6.41 0.36 63.84
N LEU A 172 6.26 -0.95 64.04
CA LEU A 172 4.98 -1.66 63.94
C LEU A 172 3.95 -1.12 64.94
N THR A 173 4.34 -0.91 66.19
CA THR A 173 3.48 -0.31 67.23
C THR A 173 3.07 1.11 66.85
N ARG A 174 4.00 1.93 66.35
CA ARG A 174 3.69 3.31 65.92
C ARG A 174 2.71 3.35 64.74
N ARG A 175 2.75 2.34 63.88
CA ARG A 175 1.81 2.17 62.76
C ARG A 175 0.48 1.54 63.17
N GLY A 176 0.31 1.18 64.45
CA GLY A 176 -0.93 0.65 65.01
C GLY A 176 -1.13 -0.85 64.84
N PHE A 177 -0.10 -1.61 64.45
CA PHE A 177 -0.20 -3.06 64.33
C PHE A 177 0.00 -3.73 65.69
N ALA A 178 -0.94 -4.60 66.08
CA ALA A 178 -0.92 -5.26 67.38
C ALA A 178 -0.26 -6.64 67.36
N ARG A 179 -0.23 -7.33 66.21
CA ARG A 179 0.22 -8.72 66.13
C ARG A 179 1.06 -8.98 64.88
N VAL A 180 2.08 -9.81 65.05
CA VAL A 180 2.91 -10.33 63.97
C VAL A 180 3.09 -11.82 64.14
N ARG A 181 3.28 -12.52 63.04
CA ARG A 181 3.67 -13.92 63.02
C ARG A 181 5.13 -14.05 62.61
N VAL A 182 5.88 -14.75 63.45
CA VAL A 182 7.32 -14.94 63.31
C VAL A 182 7.64 -16.39 63.66
N GLY A 183 8.23 -17.14 62.73
CA GLY A 183 8.59 -18.55 62.98
C GLY A 183 7.42 -19.53 63.16
N GLY A 184 6.17 -19.10 62.91
CA GLY A 184 4.95 -19.90 63.12
C GLY A 184 4.10 -19.41 64.27
N ASP A 185 4.69 -18.71 65.24
CA ASP A 185 4.01 -18.18 66.42
C ASP A 185 3.45 -16.78 66.18
N ILE A 186 2.24 -16.51 66.69
CA ILE A 186 1.65 -15.17 66.71
C ILE A 186 2.11 -14.46 67.99
N LEU A 187 2.83 -13.36 67.82
CA LEU A 187 3.38 -12.53 68.90
C LEU A 187 2.65 -11.20 68.99
N ASP A 188 2.49 -10.69 70.20
CA ASP A 188 2.00 -9.34 70.46
C ASP A 188 3.15 -8.34 70.33
N VAL A 189 2.94 -7.29 69.52
CA VAL A 189 3.96 -6.26 69.25
C VAL A 189 4.15 -5.32 70.47
N ALA A 190 3.22 -5.31 71.42
CA ALA A 190 3.39 -4.61 72.70
C ALA A 190 4.45 -5.26 73.61
N GLY A 191 4.75 -6.55 73.39
CA GLY A 191 5.82 -7.27 74.08
C GLY A 191 7.20 -7.09 73.42
N PRO A 192 8.29 -7.49 74.09
CA PRO A 192 9.63 -7.43 73.50
C PRO A 192 9.73 -8.37 72.28
N PRO A 193 10.58 -8.04 71.27
CA PRO A 193 10.84 -8.95 70.16
C PRO A 193 11.44 -10.27 70.67
N PRO A 194 11.17 -11.40 69.99
CA PRO A 194 11.65 -12.71 70.44
C PRO A 194 13.17 -12.81 70.33
N ALA A 195 13.79 -13.52 71.27
CA ALA A 195 15.26 -13.65 71.34
C ALA A 195 15.87 -14.39 70.14
N ASP A 196 15.08 -15.21 69.43
CA ASP A 196 15.48 -16.01 68.26
C ASP A 196 15.18 -15.32 66.91
N PHE A 197 14.93 -14.01 66.90
CA PHE A 197 14.48 -13.30 65.69
C PHE A 197 15.44 -13.45 64.49
N GLY A 198 16.74 -13.65 64.73
CA GLY A 198 17.74 -14.09 63.74
C GLY A 198 17.87 -13.21 62.48
N ASP A 199 18.46 -13.75 61.40
CA ASP A 199 18.57 -13.12 60.07
C ASP A 199 17.28 -13.26 59.23
N ARG A 200 16.10 -13.20 59.87
CA ARG A 200 14.81 -13.38 59.20
C ARG A 200 14.57 -12.23 58.21
N ARG A 201 14.48 -12.56 56.92
CA ARG A 201 14.32 -11.58 55.83
C ARG A 201 12.89 -11.03 55.69
N ALA A 202 11.89 -11.67 56.30
CA ALA A 202 10.50 -11.19 56.28
C ALA A 202 9.68 -11.76 57.44
N ILE A 203 8.63 -11.04 57.84
CA ILE A 203 7.62 -11.44 58.83
C ILE A 203 6.21 -11.22 58.28
N ALA A 204 5.21 -11.91 58.82
CA ALA A 204 3.81 -11.71 58.43
C ALA A 204 3.10 -10.84 59.49
N VAL A 205 2.59 -9.67 59.12
CA VAL A 205 1.83 -8.80 60.03
C VAL A 205 0.37 -9.20 59.97
N VAL A 206 -0.25 -9.40 61.13
CA VAL A 206 -1.68 -9.73 61.22
C VAL A 206 -2.48 -8.45 61.20
N LEU A 207 -3.25 -8.24 60.13
CA LEU A 207 -4.03 -7.03 59.95
C LEU A 207 -5.42 -7.16 60.57
N ASP A 208 -6.16 -8.23 60.22
CA ASP A 208 -7.53 -8.43 60.71
C ASP A 208 -7.82 -9.93 60.95
N ARG A 209 -8.77 -10.20 61.85
CA ARG A 209 -9.34 -11.53 62.10
C ARG A 209 -10.83 -11.44 61.84
N VAL A 210 -11.28 -12.20 60.86
CA VAL A 210 -12.61 -12.06 60.28
C VAL A 210 -13.33 -13.40 60.24
N VAL A 211 -14.66 -13.34 60.18
CA VAL A 211 -15.49 -14.50 59.83
C VAL A 211 -15.97 -14.26 58.40
N LEU A 212 -15.76 -15.25 57.52
CA LEU A 212 -16.09 -15.16 56.10
C LEU A 212 -17.60 -15.33 55.89
N GLU A 213 -18.35 -14.26 56.14
CA GLU A 213 -19.81 -14.20 55.99
C GLU A 213 -20.21 -13.07 55.04
N ALA A 214 -21.23 -13.31 54.21
CA ALA A 214 -21.73 -12.33 53.25
C ALA A 214 -22.22 -11.03 53.93
N ALA A 215 -22.73 -11.12 55.16
CA ALA A 215 -23.15 -9.97 55.98
C ALA A 215 -21.98 -9.00 56.29
N HIS A 216 -20.74 -9.49 56.31
CA HIS A 216 -19.54 -8.71 56.63
C HIS A 216 -18.73 -8.31 55.38
N ARG A 217 -19.30 -8.45 54.17
CA ARG A 217 -18.57 -8.24 52.91
C ARG A 217 -17.84 -6.89 52.83
N ALA A 218 -18.47 -5.79 53.25
CA ALA A 218 -17.85 -4.47 53.20
C ALA A 218 -16.56 -4.38 54.05
N ARG A 219 -16.61 -4.92 55.27
CA ARG A 219 -15.44 -5.00 56.16
C ARG A 219 -14.35 -5.91 55.60
N LEU A 220 -14.74 -7.05 55.00
CA LEU A 220 -13.78 -7.96 54.36
C LEU A 220 -13.03 -7.26 53.22
N VAL A 221 -13.73 -6.50 52.39
CA VAL A 221 -13.13 -5.73 51.29
C VAL A 221 -12.15 -4.68 51.84
N GLU A 222 -12.55 -3.91 52.86
CA GLU A 222 -11.69 -2.89 53.48
C GLU A 222 -10.40 -3.49 54.10
N SER A 223 -10.53 -4.62 54.79
CA SER A 223 -9.38 -5.33 55.38
C SER A 223 -8.47 -5.93 54.31
N VAL A 224 -9.02 -6.47 53.23
CA VAL A 224 -8.24 -6.97 52.09
C VAL A 224 -7.52 -5.83 51.37
N GLU A 225 -8.19 -4.71 51.11
CA GLU A 225 -7.60 -3.53 50.47
C GLU A 225 -6.44 -2.96 51.30
N SER A 226 -6.63 -2.86 52.61
CA SER A 226 -5.60 -2.41 53.54
C SER A 226 -4.41 -3.39 53.57
N ALA A 227 -4.65 -4.70 53.54
CA ALA A 227 -3.59 -5.70 53.51
C ALA A 227 -2.77 -5.63 52.22
N LEU A 228 -3.42 -5.45 51.08
CA LEU A 228 -2.75 -5.26 49.79
C LEU A 228 -1.89 -3.99 49.81
N ARG A 229 -2.43 -2.87 50.28
CA ARG A 229 -1.71 -1.59 50.35
C ARG A 229 -0.45 -1.68 51.22
N GLU A 230 -0.57 -2.25 52.41
CA GLU A 230 0.53 -2.39 53.36
C GLU A 230 1.55 -3.48 52.94
N GLY A 231 1.09 -4.51 52.23
CA GLY A 231 1.89 -5.62 51.71
C GLY A 231 2.54 -5.38 50.35
N GLY A 232 2.45 -4.18 49.79
CA GLY A 232 3.01 -3.86 48.47
C GLY A 232 2.32 -4.62 47.33
N GLY A 233 1.00 -4.78 47.40
CA GLY A 233 0.17 -5.49 46.43
C GLY A 233 0.04 -7.00 46.69
N GLN A 234 0.45 -7.50 47.86
CA GLN A 234 0.37 -8.91 48.25
C GLN A 234 -0.24 -9.09 49.64
N LEU A 235 -1.06 -10.13 49.78
CA LEU A 235 -1.62 -10.53 51.07
C LEU A 235 -1.67 -12.06 51.17
N ALA A 236 -1.79 -12.57 52.40
CA ALA A 236 -2.09 -13.96 52.66
C ALA A 236 -3.29 -14.08 53.60
N VAL A 237 -4.25 -14.92 53.23
CA VAL A 237 -5.41 -15.26 54.07
C VAL A 237 -5.21 -16.67 54.59
N GLU A 238 -5.16 -16.78 55.91
CA GLU A 238 -5.06 -18.05 56.60
C GLU A 238 -6.43 -18.45 57.14
N ILE A 239 -6.95 -19.58 56.70
CA ILE A 239 -8.15 -20.18 57.28
C ILE A 239 -7.75 -20.90 58.56
N VAL A 240 -8.41 -20.61 59.68
CA VAL A 240 -8.11 -21.22 60.98
C VAL A 240 -8.29 -22.74 60.90
N GLY A 241 -7.21 -23.49 61.12
CA GLY A 241 -7.19 -24.96 61.02
C GLY A 241 -7.07 -25.50 59.59
N GLY A 242 -6.81 -24.64 58.60
CA GLY A 242 -6.69 -24.99 57.18
C GLY A 242 -5.42 -24.47 56.52
N THR A 243 -5.48 -24.25 55.21
CA THR A 243 -4.35 -23.80 54.39
C THR A 243 -4.25 -22.28 54.31
N VAL A 244 -3.02 -21.77 54.16
CA VAL A 244 -2.75 -20.36 53.84
C VAL A 244 -2.93 -20.15 52.33
N ARG A 245 -3.68 -19.12 51.94
CA ARG A 245 -3.87 -18.72 50.54
C ARG A 245 -3.26 -17.35 50.30
N GLU A 246 -2.32 -17.27 49.37
CA GLU A 246 -1.71 -16.01 48.95
C GLU A 246 -2.50 -15.39 47.80
N PHE A 247 -2.67 -14.06 47.84
CA PHE A 247 -3.29 -13.27 46.79
C PHE A 247 -2.41 -12.06 46.47
N GLY A 248 -2.50 -11.56 45.24
CA GLY A 248 -1.80 -10.36 44.83
C GLY A 248 -2.52 -9.58 43.73
N GLU A 249 -2.25 -8.28 43.69
CA GLU A 249 -2.69 -7.35 42.64
C GLU A 249 -1.86 -7.51 41.37
N ASP A 250 -0.59 -7.88 41.51
CA ASP A 250 0.31 -8.14 40.39
C ASP A 250 -0.17 -9.32 39.56
N PHE A 251 -0.08 -9.19 38.23
CA PHE A 251 -0.27 -10.33 37.33
C PHE A 251 0.86 -11.34 37.56
N ARG A 252 0.55 -12.47 38.21
CA ARG A 252 1.52 -13.53 38.48
C ARG A 252 1.09 -14.86 37.88
N CYS A 253 2.08 -15.60 37.39
CA CYS A 253 1.86 -16.94 36.91
C CYS A 253 1.47 -17.89 38.06
N SER A 254 0.37 -18.62 37.89
CA SER A 254 -0.09 -19.63 38.87
C SER A 254 0.84 -20.85 39.01
N GLY A 255 1.67 -21.14 38.00
CA GLY A 255 2.60 -22.28 38.01
C GLY A 255 3.98 -21.94 38.59
N CYS A 256 4.66 -20.95 38.02
CA CYS A 256 6.05 -20.62 38.40
C CYS A 256 6.20 -19.33 39.23
N GLY A 257 5.11 -18.62 39.54
CA GLY A 257 5.13 -17.40 40.34
C GLY A 257 5.75 -16.17 39.66
N ALA A 258 6.16 -16.28 38.39
CA ALA A 258 6.75 -15.18 37.63
C ALA A 258 5.78 -13.99 37.52
N ALA A 259 6.28 -12.78 37.78
CA ALA A 259 5.55 -11.55 37.52
C ALA A 259 5.45 -11.30 36.01
N LEU A 260 4.26 -10.94 35.56
CA LEU A 260 3.92 -10.71 34.16
C LEU A 260 3.38 -9.28 34.00
N GLU A 261 3.60 -8.72 32.81
CA GLU A 261 3.18 -7.37 32.50
C GLU A 261 1.65 -7.31 32.36
N ARG A 262 1.03 -6.29 32.97
CA ARG A 262 -0.42 -6.10 32.88
C ARG A 262 -0.80 -5.75 31.44
N PRO A 263 -1.80 -6.43 30.84
CA PRO A 263 -2.30 -6.07 29.51
C PRO A 263 -2.79 -4.62 29.47
N GLN A 264 -2.19 -3.81 28.61
CA GLN A 264 -2.61 -2.45 28.29
C GLN A 264 -2.58 -2.26 26.78
N PRO A 265 -3.40 -1.38 26.18
CA PRO A 265 -3.46 -1.22 24.73
C PRO A 265 -2.09 -0.92 24.08
N LEU A 266 -1.23 -0.14 24.76
CA LEU A 266 0.12 0.20 24.29
C LEU A 266 1.07 -1.00 24.22
N LEU A 267 0.86 -2.03 25.05
CA LEU A 267 1.65 -3.27 25.02
C LEU A 267 1.49 -4.00 23.69
N PHE A 268 0.32 -3.87 23.06
CA PHE A 268 0.00 -4.50 21.79
C PHE A 268 0.35 -3.64 20.56
N SER A 269 0.96 -2.47 20.77
CA SER A 269 1.35 -1.56 19.69
C SER A 269 2.79 -1.80 19.24
N PHE A 270 2.99 -2.32 18.02
CA PHE A 270 4.32 -2.42 17.42
C PHE A 270 4.92 -1.07 16.98
N ASN A 271 4.14 0.01 17.04
CA ASN A 271 4.62 1.37 16.80
C ASN A 271 5.15 2.05 18.07
N HIS A 272 4.91 1.46 19.25
CA HIS A 272 5.31 2.01 20.54
C HIS A 272 6.43 1.18 21.19
N PRO A 273 7.48 1.77 21.79
CA PRO A 273 8.57 1.02 22.41
C PRO A 273 8.16 0.03 23.51
N LEU A 274 7.01 0.25 24.17
CA LEU A 274 6.46 -0.68 25.15
C LEU A 274 6.11 -2.03 24.51
N GLY A 275 5.41 -2.02 23.37
CA GLY A 275 4.99 -3.25 22.68
C GLY A 275 5.94 -3.75 21.60
N ALA A 276 6.71 -2.86 20.97
CA ALA A 276 7.55 -3.18 19.82
C ALA A 276 8.71 -4.13 20.17
N CYS A 277 8.93 -5.14 19.33
CA CYS A 277 10.10 -6.01 19.41
C CYS A 277 11.39 -5.16 19.38
N PRO A 278 12.33 -5.36 20.32
CA PRO A 278 13.53 -4.53 20.42
C PRO A 278 14.48 -4.70 19.23
N GLU A 279 14.61 -5.93 18.70
CA GLU A 279 15.50 -6.26 17.58
C GLU A 279 15.07 -5.55 16.29
N CYS A 280 13.87 -5.85 15.81
CA CYS A 280 13.35 -5.26 14.58
C CYS A 280 12.64 -3.92 14.80
N LYS A 281 12.63 -3.35 16.01
CA LYS A 281 11.94 -2.09 16.34
C LYS A 281 10.50 -2.00 15.78
N GLY A 282 9.75 -3.09 15.89
CA GLY A 282 8.37 -3.17 15.39
C GLY A 282 8.17 -3.34 13.88
N PHE A 283 9.23 -3.55 13.08
CA PHE A 283 9.09 -3.81 11.64
C PHE A 283 8.68 -5.26 11.31
N GLY A 284 9.04 -6.23 12.17
CA GLY A 284 8.85 -7.66 11.93
C GLY A 284 9.93 -8.31 11.06
N ASN A 285 10.67 -7.49 10.30
CA ASN A 285 11.80 -7.93 9.49
C ASN A 285 13.07 -7.14 9.82
N VAL A 286 14.22 -7.75 9.55
CA VAL A 286 15.54 -7.13 9.59
C VAL A 286 16.15 -7.14 8.19
N LEU A 287 16.87 -6.08 7.84
CA LEU A 287 17.54 -6.00 6.53
C LEU A 287 18.86 -6.78 6.59
N LYS A 288 19.02 -7.75 5.70
CA LYS A 288 20.25 -8.53 5.54
C LYS A 288 20.74 -8.45 4.11
N TYR A 289 22.05 -8.64 3.91
CA TYR A 289 22.59 -8.78 2.56
C TYR A 289 22.09 -10.07 1.92
N ASP A 290 21.64 -9.94 0.68
CA ASP A 290 21.01 -11.01 -0.08
C ASP A 290 21.98 -11.56 -1.11
N GLU A 291 22.32 -12.86 -1.02
CA GLU A 291 23.19 -13.52 -1.99
C GLU A 291 22.64 -13.35 -3.41
N ALA A 292 21.32 -13.44 -3.62
CA ALA A 292 20.73 -13.32 -4.95
C ALA A 292 20.92 -11.92 -5.55
N ARG A 293 21.20 -10.90 -4.73
CA ARG A 293 21.48 -9.53 -5.20
C ARG A 293 22.97 -9.23 -5.30
N VAL A 294 23.79 -9.88 -4.48
CA VAL A 294 25.25 -9.76 -4.52
C VAL A 294 25.82 -10.57 -5.68
N VAL A 295 25.24 -11.74 -5.95
CA VAL A 295 25.58 -12.65 -7.06
C VAL A 295 24.34 -12.95 -7.90
N PRO A 296 23.89 -11.97 -8.71
CA PRO A 296 22.64 -12.08 -9.46
C PRO A 296 22.68 -13.15 -10.57
N ASP A 297 23.78 -13.20 -11.32
CA ASP A 297 24.00 -14.17 -12.40
C ASP A 297 24.88 -15.32 -11.91
N ARG A 298 24.25 -16.38 -11.41
CA ARG A 298 24.93 -17.55 -10.84
C ARG A 298 25.63 -18.43 -11.89
N THR A 299 25.38 -18.18 -13.17
CA THR A 299 26.04 -18.87 -14.29
C THR A 299 27.41 -18.26 -14.61
N ARG A 300 27.71 -17.06 -14.10
CA ARG A 300 29.04 -16.44 -14.23
C ARG A 300 30.03 -17.06 -13.27
N SER A 301 31.27 -17.11 -13.73
CA SER A 301 32.43 -17.49 -12.92
C SER A 301 32.95 -16.29 -12.11
N LEU A 302 33.85 -16.54 -11.16
CA LEU A 302 34.50 -15.45 -10.39
C LEU A 302 35.29 -14.52 -11.32
N ALA A 303 35.98 -15.08 -12.32
CA ALA A 303 36.75 -14.33 -13.30
C ALA A 303 35.85 -13.44 -14.19
N ALA A 304 34.65 -13.94 -14.55
CA ALA A 304 33.65 -13.20 -15.31
C ALA A 304 32.86 -12.16 -14.48
N GLY A 305 33.24 -11.97 -13.20
CA GLY A 305 32.62 -10.97 -12.32
C GLY A 305 31.26 -11.41 -11.78
N ALA A 306 31.18 -12.63 -11.23
CA ALA A 306 29.96 -13.11 -10.55
C ALA A 306 29.50 -12.19 -9.41
N VAL A 307 30.44 -11.62 -8.65
CA VAL A 307 30.12 -10.68 -7.55
C VAL A 307 29.88 -9.28 -8.12
N GLU A 308 28.60 -8.91 -8.26
CA GLU A 308 28.18 -7.70 -8.96
C GLU A 308 28.78 -6.40 -8.38
N PRO A 309 28.84 -6.19 -7.05
CA PRO A 309 29.44 -4.98 -6.46
C PRO A 309 30.85 -4.67 -6.93
N TRP A 310 31.61 -5.71 -7.33
CA TRP A 310 33.02 -5.61 -7.70
C TRP A 310 33.24 -5.42 -9.20
N THR A 311 32.17 -5.47 -10.00
CA THR A 311 32.23 -5.22 -11.45
C THR A 311 32.33 -3.74 -11.79
N HIS A 312 31.89 -2.86 -10.88
CA HIS A 312 31.94 -1.41 -11.05
C HIS A 312 33.36 -0.84 -10.90
N PRO A 313 33.66 0.35 -11.46
CA PRO A 313 34.99 0.97 -11.35
C PRO A 313 35.52 1.08 -9.91
N SER A 314 34.65 1.39 -8.95
CA SER A 314 34.98 1.48 -7.52
C SER A 314 35.29 0.13 -6.86
N GLY A 315 34.82 -0.98 -7.43
CA GLY A 315 34.99 -2.33 -6.90
C GLY A 315 36.18 -3.11 -7.49
N ARG A 316 36.90 -2.54 -8.47
CA ARG A 316 37.99 -3.22 -9.19
C ARG A 316 39.13 -3.71 -8.29
N TRP A 317 39.40 -3.01 -7.18
CA TRP A 317 40.41 -3.42 -6.21
C TRP A 317 40.02 -4.77 -5.57
N TYR A 318 38.77 -4.90 -5.12
CA TYR A 318 38.23 -6.12 -4.52
C TYR A 318 38.25 -7.29 -5.50
N GLN A 319 37.84 -7.06 -6.76
CA GLN A 319 37.93 -8.07 -7.81
C GLN A 319 39.38 -8.55 -8.03
N ARG A 320 40.35 -7.63 -7.99
CA ARG A 320 41.77 -7.98 -8.15
C ARG A 320 42.30 -8.79 -6.97
N GLU A 321 41.95 -8.42 -5.74
CA GLU A 321 42.37 -9.15 -4.53
C GLU A 321 41.70 -10.52 -4.44
N LEU A 322 40.43 -10.65 -4.83
CA LEU A 322 39.74 -11.93 -4.99
C LEU A 322 40.54 -12.86 -5.91
N MET A 323 40.90 -12.40 -7.11
CA MET A 323 41.63 -13.22 -8.09
C MET A 323 43.02 -13.63 -7.60
N LYS A 324 43.72 -12.77 -6.85
CA LYS A 324 45.02 -13.11 -6.22
C LYS A 324 44.84 -14.16 -5.13
N ALA A 325 43.87 -13.97 -4.24
CA ALA A 325 43.60 -14.88 -3.14
C ALA A 325 43.11 -16.25 -3.64
N ALA A 326 42.27 -16.27 -4.68
CA ALA A 326 41.81 -17.50 -5.33
C ALA A 326 42.98 -18.31 -5.92
N ARG A 327 43.93 -17.65 -6.61
CA ARG A 327 45.15 -18.31 -7.10
C ARG A 327 45.99 -18.92 -5.98
N ARG A 328 46.16 -18.20 -4.86
CA ARG A 328 46.93 -18.67 -3.69
C ARG A 328 46.29 -19.91 -3.04
N LEU A 329 44.95 -19.91 -2.95
CA LEU A 329 44.17 -20.99 -2.32
C LEU A 329 43.75 -22.09 -3.30
N LYS A 330 44.22 -22.03 -4.56
CA LYS A 330 43.87 -22.96 -5.64
C LYS A 330 42.35 -23.13 -5.85
N VAL A 331 41.60 -22.04 -5.66
CA VAL A 331 40.18 -21.98 -5.97
C VAL A 331 40.02 -21.76 -7.47
N ASP A 332 39.21 -22.58 -8.13
CA ASP A 332 38.90 -22.42 -9.55
C ASP A 332 38.05 -21.16 -9.78
N THR A 333 38.54 -20.26 -10.62
CA THR A 333 37.88 -18.99 -10.92
C THR A 333 37.02 -19.03 -12.19
N GLU A 334 37.09 -20.10 -12.98
CA GLU A 334 36.37 -20.26 -14.24
C GLU A 334 35.09 -21.08 -14.11
N THR A 335 34.96 -21.86 -13.04
CA THR A 335 33.72 -22.56 -12.72
C THR A 335 32.58 -21.55 -12.40
N PRO A 336 31.37 -21.73 -12.97
CA PRO A 336 30.18 -20.95 -12.61
C PRO A 336 29.88 -20.95 -11.11
N TRP A 337 29.38 -19.84 -10.58
CA TRP A 337 29.05 -19.67 -9.15
C TRP A 337 28.18 -20.79 -8.57
N GLU A 338 27.19 -21.26 -9.31
CA GLU A 338 26.30 -22.35 -8.86
C GLU A 338 27.02 -23.70 -8.71
N LYS A 339 28.09 -23.93 -9.47
CA LYS A 339 28.89 -25.17 -9.47
C LYS A 339 30.11 -25.08 -8.55
N LEU A 340 30.38 -23.91 -7.96
CA LEU A 340 31.48 -23.70 -7.04
C LEU A 340 31.26 -24.48 -5.72
N PRO A 341 32.28 -25.23 -5.23
CA PRO A 341 32.21 -25.92 -3.95
C PRO A 341 31.84 -24.98 -2.79
N ALA A 342 31.10 -25.48 -1.80
CA ALA A 342 30.66 -24.68 -0.66
C ALA A 342 31.82 -23.99 0.07
N ALA A 343 32.96 -24.68 0.25
CA ALA A 343 34.16 -24.11 0.85
C ALA A 343 34.75 -22.94 0.02
N ALA A 344 34.67 -23.00 -1.31
CA ALA A 344 35.11 -21.92 -2.19
C ALA A 344 34.17 -20.71 -2.08
N ARG A 345 32.85 -20.94 -2.00
CA ARG A 345 31.86 -19.87 -1.75
C ARG A 345 32.07 -19.20 -0.40
N GLU A 346 32.29 -19.99 0.65
CA GLU A 346 32.59 -19.48 1.99
C GLU A 346 33.85 -18.61 2.00
N PHE A 347 34.91 -19.02 1.27
CA PHE A 347 36.10 -18.19 1.08
C PHE A 347 35.78 -16.83 0.44
N VAL A 348 34.91 -16.77 -0.56
CA VAL A 348 34.51 -15.49 -1.19
C VAL A 348 33.75 -14.60 -0.19
N TYR A 349 32.94 -15.21 0.68
CA TYR A 349 32.19 -14.49 1.71
C TYR A 349 33.05 -13.98 2.86
N ALA A 350 33.81 -14.88 3.49
CA ALA A 350 34.62 -14.60 4.67
C ALA A 350 35.93 -13.88 4.35
N GLY A 351 36.47 -14.05 3.14
CA GLY A 351 37.78 -13.55 2.74
C GLY A 351 38.94 -14.42 3.20
N ALA A 352 40.17 -14.05 2.83
CA ALA A 352 41.40 -14.67 3.34
C ALA A 352 42.63 -13.76 3.17
N GLY A 353 43.34 -13.47 4.26
CA GLY A 353 44.54 -12.63 4.24
C GLY A 353 44.24 -11.18 3.87
N SER A 354 44.83 -10.65 2.78
CA SER A 354 44.58 -9.29 2.29
C SER A 354 43.23 -9.11 1.61
N PHE A 355 42.55 -10.19 1.27
CA PHE A 355 41.22 -10.16 0.66
C PHE A 355 40.14 -10.19 1.76
N PRO A 356 39.35 -9.13 1.94
CA PRO A 356 38.39 -9.01 3.06
C PRO A 356 37.09 -9.79 2.85
N GLY A 357 36.86 -10.37 1.67
CA GLY A 357 35.60 -11.07 1.36
C GLY A 357 34.41 -10.13 1.19
N ILE A 358 33.23 -10.71 0.91
CA ILE A 358 31.97 -9.99 0.80
C ILE A 358 31.58 -9.36 2.14
N HIS A 359 31.79 -10.06 3.26
CA HIS A 359 31.46 -9.55 4.59
C HIS A 359 32.31 -8.33 4.95
N GLY A 360 33.63 -8.42 4.81
CA GLY A 360 34.52 -7.29 5.09
C GLY A 360 34.29 -6.11 4.14
N PHE A 361 33.99 -6.35 2.87
CA PHE A 361 33.59 -5.29 1.93
C PHE A 361 32.36 -4.51 2.43
N PHE A 362 31.30 -5.20 2.82
CA PHE A 362 30.09 -4.53 3.28
C PHE A 362 30.27 -3.86 4.65
N GLU A 363 31.07 -4.43 5.56
CA GLU A 363 31.45 -3.78 6.82
C GLU A 363 32.20 -2.46 6.57
N GLU A 364 33.17 -2.45 5.65
CA GLU A 364 33.90 -1.24 5.26
C GLU A 364 32.94 -0.20 4.66
N VAL A 365 32.10 -0.59 3.70
CA VAL A 365 31.14 0.33 3.07
C VAL A 365 30.12 0.87 4.08
N GLU A 366 29.72 0.07 5.07
CA GLU A 366 28.84 0.49 6.16
C GLU A 366 29.43 1.57 7.05
N SER A 367 30.76 1.62 7.22
CA SER A 367 31.42 2.70 7.97
C SER A 367 31.16 4.08 7.34
N TYR A 368 30.90 4.13 6.02
CA TYR A 368 30.58 5.35 5.27
C TYR A 368 29.07 5.64 5.17
N ARG A 369 28.22 4.95 5.94
CA ARG A 369 26.75 5.07 5.91
C ARG A 369 26.23 6.49 6.17
N TYR A 370 27.03 7.38 6.77
CA TYR A 370 26.68 8.79 6.93
C TYR A 370 26.49 9.53 5.59
N LYS A 371 27.08 9.03 4.49
CA LYS A 371 26.90 9.58 3.13
C LYS A 371 25.63 9.01 2.48
N LEU A 372 24.76 9.89 1.98
CA LEU A 372 23.47 9.51 1.36
C LEU A 372 23.62 8.46 0.24
N HIS A 373 24.54 8.68 -0.70
CA HIS A 373 24.75 7.78 -1.85
C HIS A 373 25.20 6.37 -1.42
N VAL A 374 25.95 6.25 -0.32
CA VAL A 374 26.36 4.95 0.25
C VAL A 374 25.14 4.21 0.80
N ARG A 375 24.22 4.89 1.49
CA ARG A 375 22.97 4.25 1.97
C ARG A 375 22.14 3.69 0.81
N VAL A 376 22.06 4.43 -0.29
CA VAL A 376 21.35 4.02 -1.51
C VAL A 376 22.06 2.85 -2.20
N PHE A 377 23.39 2.82 -2.18
CA PHE A 377 24.15 1.68 -2.68
C PHE A 377 23.88 0.42 -1.84
N LEU A 378 24.02 0.50 -0.52
CA LEU A 378 23.79 -0.62 0.39
C LEU A 378 22.37 -1.17 0.33
N SER A 379 21.36 -0.31 0.15
CA SER A 379 19.96 -0.76 0.07
C SER A 379 19.66 -1.63 -1.16
N ARG A 380 20.48 -1.54 -2.22
CA ARG A 380 20.33 -2.39 -3.41
C ARG A 380 20.62 -3.86 -3.10
N TYR A 381 21.61 -4.13 -2.26
CA TYR A 381 22.05 -5.49 -1.92
C TYR A 381 21.37 -6.09 -0.69
N ARG A 382 20.48 -5.34 -0.02
CA ARG A 382 19.77 -5.81 1.17
C ARG A 382 18.35 -6.24 0.83
N SER A 383 17.92 -7.37 1.37
CA SER A 383 16.53 -7.82 1.36
C SER A 383 15.96 -7.92 2.78
N GLN A 384 14.64 -7.99 2.86
CA GLN A 384 13.94 -8.16 4.13
C GLN A 384 14.00 -9.63 4.53
N SER A 385 14.50 -9.90 5.73
CA SER A 385 14.46 -11.24 6.34
C SER A 385 13.59 -11.19 7.59
N VAL A 386 12.81 -12.25 7.84
CA VAL A 386 11.96 -12.35 9.03
C VAL A 386 12.82 -12.20 10.29
N CYS A 387 12.36 -11.38 11.24
CA CYS A 387 13.05 -11.18 12.51
C CYS A 387 13.11 -12.51 13.28
N ARG A 388 14.30 -12.91 13.74
CA ARG A 388 14.50 -14.16 14.48
C ARG A 388 13.97 -14.12 15.92
N VAL A 389 13.77 -12.93 16.49
CA VAL A 389 13.33 -12.76 17.88
C VAL A 389 11.81 -12.80 18.01
N CYS A 390 11.10 -12.07 17.14
CA CYS A 390 9.64 -12.02 17.17
C CYS A 390 8.99 -12.88 16.08
N HIS A 391 9.78 -13.58 15.25
CA HIS A 391 9.29 -14.41 14.14
C HIS A 391 8.30 -13.69 13.21
N GLY A 392 8.47 -12.38 13.02
CA GLY A 392 7.58 -11.56 12.20
C GLY A 392 6.41 -10.90 12.96
N ALA A 393 6.14 -11.28 14.21
CA ALA A 393 5.04 -10.79 15.03
C ALA A 393 5.14 -9.30 15.41
N ARG A 394 6.31 -8.68 15.22
CA ARG A 394 6.60 -7.25 15.50
C ARG A 394 6.53 -6.83 16.97
N LEU A 395 6.06 -7.70 17.85
CA LEU A 395 5.81 -7.42 19.26
C LEU A 395 6.82 -8.10 20.20
N LYS A 396 6.84 -7.65 21.46
CA LYS A 396 7.58 -8.29 22.55
C LYS A 396 6.90 -9.58 23.03
N PRO A 397 7.66 -10.52 23.64
CA PRO A 397 7.09 -11.72 24.25
C PRO A 397 5.96 -11.45 25.25
N ALA A 398 6.03 -10.37 26.03
CA ALA A 398 4.99 -10.00 26.99
C ALA A 398 3.63 -9.71 26.33
N ALA A 399 3.62 -9.15 25.12
CA ALA A 399 2.39 -8.95 24.36
C ALA A 399 1.87 -10.27 23.75
N LEU A 400 2.78 -11.14 23.32
CA LEU A 400 2.47 -12.47 22.76
C LEU A 400 2.07 -13.49 23.84
N ALA A 401 2.23 -13.15 25.11
CA ALA A 401 1.72 -13.93 26.24
C ALA A 401 0.19 -13.85 26.38
N VAL A 402 -0.45 -12.89 25.71
CA VAL A 402 -1.89 -12.61 25.86
C VAL A 402 -2.65 -13.17 24.67
N SER A 403 -3.74 -13.89 24.96
CA SER A 403 -4.56 -14.54 23.94
C SER A 403 -6.06 -14.25 24.10
N VAL A 404 -6.78 -14.22 22.98
CA VAL A 404 -8.25 -14.19 22.88
C VAL A 404 -8.64 -15.31 21.92
N ALA A 405 -9.63 -16.13 22.27
CA ALA A 405 -9.97 -17.35 21.51
C ALA A 405 -8.80 -18.32 21.28
N GLY A 406 -7.82 -18.33 22.19
CA GLY A 406 -6.61 -19.17 22.05
C GLY A 406 -5.57 -18.63 21.06
N LEU A 407 -5.79 -17.46 20.45
CA LEU A 407 -4.85 -16.81 19.55
C LEU A 407 -4.24 -15.57 20.18
N THR A 408 -2.96 -15.32 19.91
CA THR A 408 -2.30 -14.03 20.18
C THR A 408 -2.74 -12.98 19.18
N ILE A 409 -2.54 -11.69 19.50
CA ILE A 409 -2.91 -10.60 18.58
C ILE A 409 -2.14 -10.68 17.25
N ALA A 410 -0.91 -11.22 17.27
CA ALA A 410 -0.11 -11.40 16.08
C ALA A 410 -0.66 -12.52 15.18
N GLU A 411 -1.07 -13.63 15.77
CA GLU A 411 -1.72 -14.74 15.04
C GLU A 411 -3.07 -14.31 14.47
N PHE A 412 -3.88 -13.59 15.26
CA PHE A 412 -5.14 -13.02 14.79
C PHE A 412 -4.91 -12.09 13.60
N ALA A 413 -3.85 -11.28 13.62
CA ALA A 413 -3.54 -10.38 12.51
C ALA A 413 -3.09 -11.10 11.22
N VAL A 414 -2.69 -12.37 11.28
CA VAL A 414 -2.35 -13.17 10.10
C VAL A 414 -3.59 -13.79 9.44
N LEU A 415 -4.71 -13.88 10.16
CA LEU A 415 -5.97 -14.32 9.57
C LEU A 415 -6.39 -13.41 8.40
N THR A 416 -7.04 -14.02 7.40
CA THR A 416 -7.78 -13.29 6.38
C THR A 416 -8.95 -12.54 7.03
N ILE A 417 -9.41 -11.46 6.42
CA ILE A 417 -10.54 -10.68 6.93
C ILE A 417 -11.80 -11.55 7.05
N ASP A 418 -12.01 -12.48 6.11
CA ASP A 418 -13.10 -13.46 6.20
C ASP A 418 -12.97 -14.37 7.44
N ALA A 419 -11.80 -14.97 7.65
CA ALA A 419 -11.56 -15.82 8.82
C ALA A 419 -11.66 -15.05 10.15
N ALA A 420 -11.16 -13.80 10.18
CA ALA A 420 -11.25 -12.93 11.34
C ALA A 420 -12.71 -12.57 11.67
N ALA A 421 -13.54 -12.31 10.65
CA ALA A 421 -14.96 -12.01 10.83
C ALA A 421 -15.74 -13.22 11.37
N ARG A 422 -15.49 -14.43 10.83
CA ARG A 422 -16.09 -15.66 11.34
C ARG A 422 -15.70 -15.92 12.80
N LEU A 423 -14.41 -15.80 13.11
CA LEU A 423 -13.89 -16.03 14.46
C LEU A 423 -14.48 -15.06 15.50
N LEU A 424 -14.67 -13.78 15.17
CA LEU A 424 -15.30 -12.82 16.08
C LEU A 424 -16.81 -13.01 16.20
N GLY A 425 -17.47 -13.51 15.15
CA GLY A 425 -18.88 -13.87 15.17
C GLY A 425 -19.18 -15.04 16.13
N ASP A 426 -18.28 -16.04 16.14
CA ASP A 426 -18.42 -17.27 16.95
C ASP A 426 -17.71 -17.20 18.31
N LEU A 427 -17.28 -16.00 18.73
CA LEU A 427 -16.46 -15.82 19.92
C LEU A 427 -17.26 -16.16 21.19
N GLY A 428 -16.91 -17.28 21.84
CA GLY A 428 -17.44 -17.65 23.15
C GLY A 428 -16.94 -16.72 24.24
N LEU A 429 -17.85 -15.98 24.88
CA LEU A 429 -17.56 -15.00 25.92
C LEU A 429 -18.32 -15.33 27.20
N THR A 430 -17.69 -15.12 28.35
CA THR A 430 -18.38 -15.09 29.65
C THR A 430 -19.31 -13.88 29.76
N ALA A 431 -20.26 -13.91 30.69
CA ALA A 431 -21.21 -12.81 30.88
C ALA A 431 -20.51 -11.46 31.12
N TRP A 432 -19.40 -11.45 31.87
CA TRP A 432 -18.60 -10.25 32.11
C TRP A 432 -17.86 -9.79 30.85
N GLU A 433 -17.19 -10.70 30.14
CA GLU A 433 -16.47 -10.38 28.90
C GLU A 433 -17.44 -9.83 27.84
N SER A 434 -18.65 -10.38 27.72
CA SER A 434 -19.69 -9.88 26.80
C SER A 434 -20.11 -8.44 27.09
N VAL A 435 -20.13 -8.01 28.36
CA VAL A 435 -20.47 -6.62 28.71
C VAL A 435 -19.31 -5.69 28.35
N VAL A 436 -18.08 -6.05 28.71
CA VAL A 436 -16.89 -5.22 28.49
C VAL A 436 -16.53 -5.11 27.01
N ALA A 437 -16.65 -6.20 26.26
CA ALA A 437 -16.27 -6.25 24.85
C ALA A 437 -17.37 -5.79 23.89
N ARG A 438 -18.61 -5.54 24.35
CA ARG A 438 -19.79 -5.28 23.51
C ARG A 438 -19.54 -4.23 22.43
N GLU A 439 -19.11 -3.03 22.82
CA GLU A 439 -18.91 -1.93 21.89
C GLU A 439 -17.69 -2.16 20.99
N ILE A 440 -16.63 -2.78 21.52
CA ILE A 440 -15.42 -3.12 20.77
C ILE A 440 -15.76 -4.11 19.65
N LEU A 441 -16.50 -5.18 19.97
CA LEU A 441 -16.93 -6.18 19.02
C LEU A 441 -17.92 -5.62 18.00
N ARG A 442 -18.83 -4.72 18.41
CA ARG A 442 -19.72 -4.03 17.47
C ARG A 442 -18.93 -3.26 16.41
N GLN A 443 -17.92 -2.50 16.82
CA GLN A 443 -17.07 -1.73 15.91
C GLN A 443 -16.19 -2.63 15.02
N LEU A 444 -15.59 -3.68 15.60
CA LEU A 444 -14.81 -4.66 14.84
C LEU A 444 -15.65 -5.35 13.76
N ASN A 445 -16.82 -5.88 14.14
CA ASN A 445 -17.72 -6.56 13.21
C ASN A 445 -18.23 -5.61 12.11
N ALA A 446 -18.53 -4.36 12.43
CA ALA A 446 -18.91 -3.36 11.44
C ALA A 446 -17.79 -3.12 10.41
N LYS A 447 -16.56 -2.82 10.89
CA LYS A 447 -15.40 -2.57 10.01
C LYS A 447 -15.02 -3.78 9.16
N LEU A 448 -15.01 -4.99 9.72
CA LEU A 448 -14.76 -6.23 8.97
C LEU A 448 -15.85 -6.47 7.92
N THR A 449 -17.12 -6.24 8.27
CA THR A 449 -18.23 -6.35 7.31
C THR A 449 -18.07 -5.39 6.14
N PHE A 450 -17.69 -4.12 6.38
CA PHE A 450 -17.43 -3.18 5.29
C PHE A 450 -16.30 -3.65 4.37
N LEU A 451 -15.20 -4.19 4.93
CA LEU A 451 -14.10 -4.75 4.13
C LEU A 451 -14.53 -5.97 3.30
N LEU A 452 -15.39 -6.84 3.85
CA LEU A 452 -15.97 -7.96 3.11
C LEU A 452 -16.87 -7.48 1.96
N ARG A 453 -17.69 -6.45 2.20
CA ARG A 453 -18.59 -5.86 1.19
C ARG A 453 -17.83 -5.26 0.01
N VAL A 454 -16.67 -4.64 0.25
CA VAL A 454 -15.79 -4.14 -0.83
C VAL A 454 -14.90 -5.24 -1.44
N GLY A 455 -15.13 -6.52 -1.11
CA GLY A 455 -14.43 -7.64 -1.74
C GLY A 455 -12.98 -7.82 -1.29
N LEU A 456 -12.61 -7.34 -0.10
CA LEU A 456 -11.25 -7.46 0.44
C LEU A 456 -11.07 -8.61 1.43
N GLY A 457 -12.00 -9.56 1.47
CA GLY A 457 -12.00 -10.68 2.42
C GLY A 457 -10.73 -11.54 2.40
N TYR A 458 -10.04 -11.60 1.27
CA TYR A 458 -8.80 -12.37 1.07
C TYR A 458 -7.55 -11.72 1.68
N LEU A 459 -7.61 -10.43 2.06
CA LEU A 459 -6.46 -9.76 2.68
C LEU A 459 -6.32 -10.17 4.13
N THR A 460 -5.07 -10.26 4.60
CA THR A 460 -4.77 -10.39 6.02
C THR A 460 -4.61 -9.02 6.67
N LEU A 461 -4.95 -8.91 7.96
CA LEU A 461 -4.79 -7.65 8.70
C LEU A 461 -3.33 -7.21 8.84
N SER A 462 -2.39 -8.17 8.80
CA SER A 462 -0.94 -7.94 8.90
C SER A 462 -0.28 -7.57 7.57
N ARG A 463 -0.99 -7.69 6.43
CA ARG A 463 -0.48 -7.32 5.11
C ARG A 463 -0.05 -5.85 5.08
N GLN A 464 1.15 -5.58 4.55
CA GLN A 464 1.72 -4.23 4.54
C GLN A 464 1.02 -3.35 3.51
N THR A 465 0.68 -2.11 3.87
CA THR A 465 -0.08 -1.20 2.97
C THR A 465 0.66 -0.87 1.68
N ARG A 466 2.00 -0.85 1.73
CA ARG A 466 2.86 -0.63 0.55
C ARG A 466 2.81 -1.76 -0.50
N THR A 467 2.24 -2.91 -0.15
CA THR A 467 2.09 -4.08 -1.03
C THR A 467 0.67 -4.20 -1.58
N LEU A 468 -0.19 -3.23 -1.26
CA LEU A 468 -1.53 -3.15 -1.81
C LEU A 468 -1.48 -2.53 -3.20
N SER A 469 -2.33 -3.02 -4.10
CA SER A 469 -2.59 -2.33 -5.36
C SER A 469 -3.31 -1.00 -5.13
N GLY A 470 -3.34 -0.13 -6.14
CA GLY A 470 -4.09 1.13 -6.08
C GLY A 470 -5.58 0.90 -5.74
N GLY A 471 -6.22 -0.05 -6.44
CA GLY A 471 -7.61 -0.43 -6.17
C GLY A 471 -7.82 -1.04 -4.78
N GLU A 472 -6.92 -1.89 -4.28
CA GLU A 472 -7.00 -2.41 -2.91
C GLU A 472 -6.95 -1.28 -1.87
N ALA A 473 -6.02 -0.34 -2.02
CA ALA A 473 -5.88 0.81 -1.13
C ALA A 473 -7.12 1.73 -1.17
N GLN A 474 -7.65 1.99 -2.36
CA GLN A 474 -8.86 2.80 -2.54
C GLN A 474 -10.09 2.16 -1.90
N ARG A 475 -10.27 0.84 -2.06
CA ARG A 475 -11.38 0.10 -1.42
C ARG A 475 -11.28 0.07 0.10
N ILE A 476 -10.06 -0.02 0.67
CA ILE A 476 -9.84 0.16 2.11
C ILE A 476 -10.30 1.55 2.56
N ASN A 477 -9.91 2.60 1.83
CA ASN A 477 -10.33 3.96 2.15
C ASN A 477 -11.85 4.13 2.06
N LEU A 478 -12.49 3.57 1.02
CA LEU A 478 -13.95 3.60 0.89
C LEU A 478 -14.64 2.87 2.06
N ALA A 479 -14.15 1.69 2.45
CA ALA A 479 -14.68 0.97 3.60
C ALA A 479 -14.56 1.78 4.90
N ASN A 480 -13.45 2.51 5.09
CA ASN A 480 -13.29 3.44 6.21
C ASN A 480 -14.31 4.59 6.18
N GLN A 481 -14.60 5.16 5.00
CA GLN A 481 -15.59 6.23 4.87
C GLN A 481 -17.02 5.75 5.12
N LEU A 482 -17.37 4.52 4.71
CA LEU A 482 -18.65 3.91 5.07
C LEU A 482 -18.75 3.66 6.58
N GLY A 483 -17.63 3.29 7.21
CA GLY A 483 -17.55 3.08 8.65
C GLY A 483 -17.63 4.35 9.51
N SER A 484 -17.24 5.51 8.98
CA SER A 484 -17.27 6.79 9.71
C SER A 484 -18.66 7.42 9.81
N GLN A 485 -19.63 6.95 9.00
CA GLN A 485 -21.03 7.40 9.00
C GLN A 485 -21.19 8.93 8.89
N LEU A 486 -20.31 9.58 8.13
CA LEU A 486 -20.42 11.02 7.88
C LEU A 486 -21.65 11.33 7.03
N VAL A 487 -22.24 12.51 7.28
CA VAL A 487 -23.40 13.05 6.55
C VAL A 487 -23.11 14.49 6.15
N GLY A 488 -23.68 14.94 5.03
CA GLY A 488 -23.43 16.30 4.53
C GLY A 488 -22.02 16.50 3.98
N THR A 489 -21.36 15.43 3.52
CA THR A 489 -20.02 15.45 2.92
C THR A 489 -20.11 15.38 1.39
N LEU A 490 -19.14 15.98 0.70
CA LEU A 490 -18.89 15.78 -0.74
C LEU A 490 -17.77 14.75 -0.92
N TYR A 491 -18.11 13.56 -1.42
CA TYR A 491 -17.12 12.54 -1.76
C TYR A 491 -16.76 12.66 -3.23
N VAL A 492 -15.45 12.76 -3.52
CA VAL A 492 -14.93 12.79 -4.90
C VAL A 492 -14.05 11.55 -5.12
N LEU A 493 -14.46 10.66 -6.01
CA LEU A 493 -13.80 9.38 -6.27
C LEU A 493 -13.15 9.38 -7.66
N ASP A 494 -11.90 8.90 -7.74
CA ASP A 494 -11.13 8.82 -8.99
C ASP A 494 -11.13 7.38 -9.50
N GLU A 495 -11.93 7.10 -10.54
CA GLU A 495 -12.04 5.80 -11.22
C GLU A 495 -11.97 4.61 -10.25
N PRO A 496 -12.95 4.45 -9.34
CA PRO A 496 -12.93 3.42 -8.32
C PRO A 496 -13.05 1.98 -8.88
N SER A 497 -13.41 1.82 -10.15
CA SER A 497 -13.45 0.52 -10.84
C SER A 497 -12.08 -0.05 -11.23
N ILE A 498 -10.98 0.70 -11.08
CA ILE A 498 -9.66 0.22 -11.53
C ILE A 498 -9.21 -1.06 -10.81
N GLY A 499 -8.68 -1.99 -11.59
CA GLY A 499 -8.22 -3.30 -11.13
C GLY A 499 -9.31 -4.17 -10.51
N LEU A 500 -10.58 -3.84 -10.76
CA LEU A 500 -11.72 -4.65 -10.39
C LEU A 500 -12.22 -5.47 -11.56
N HIS A 501 -12.62 -6.68 -11.23
CA HIS A 501 -13.40 -7.51 -12.13
C HIS A 501 -14.86 -7.00 -12.17
N MET A 502 -15.54 -7.14 -13.31
CA MET A 502 -16.92 -6.67 -13.54
C MET A 502 -17.91 -7.05 -12.43
N ARG A 503 -17.76 -8.27 -11.91
CA ARG A 503 -18.52 -8.78 -10.75
C ARG A 503 -18.46 -7.84 -9.54
N ASP A 504 -17.27 -7.31 -9.25
CA ASP A 504 -17.00 -6.53 -8.06
C ASP A 504 -17.29 -5.04 -8.30
N THR A 505 -17.24 -4.57 -9.55
CA THR A 505 -17.66 -3.22 -9.96
C THR A 505 -19.12 -2.95 -9.56
N ALA A 506 -20.03 -3.87 -9.86
CA ALA A 506 -21.45 -3.72 -9.50
C ALA A 506 -21.67 -3.51 -7.98
N ARG A 507 -20.93 -4.26 -7.14
CA ARG A 507 -21.00 -4.11 -5.68
C ARG A 507 -20.53 -2.73 -5.23
N LEU A 508 -19.47 -2.22 -5.86
CA LEU A 508 -18.91 -0.91 -5.54
C LEU A 508 -19.88 0.22 -5.89
N THR A 509 -20.57 0.10 -7.02
CA THR A 509 -21.59 1.04 -7.45
C THR A 509 -22.75 1.14 -6.45
N ASP A 510 -23.21 0.00 -5.92
CA ASP A 510 -24.25 -0.03 -4.88
C ASP A 510 -23.78 0.67 -3.59
N LEU A 511 -22.53 0.46 -3.18
CA LEU A 511 -21.95 1.14 -2.02
C LEU A 511 -21.86 2.66 -2.20
N CYS A 512 -21.49 3.14 -3.39
CA CYS A 512 -21.48 4.57 -3.69
C CYS A 512 -22.90 5.17 -3.64
N ARG A 513 -23.91 4.42 -4.07
CA ARG A 513 -25.31 4.83 -3.96
C ARG A 513 -25.78 4.88 -2.50
N GLU A 514 -25.42 3.90 -1.68
CA GLU A 514 -25.69 3.92 -0.24
C GLU A 514 -25.06 5.13 0.44
N LEU A 515 -23.80 5.46 0.09
CA LEU A 515 -23.11 6.63 0.61
C LEU A 515 -23.86 7.92 0.26
N ALA A 516 -24.40 8.02 -0.96
CA ALA A 516 -25.21 9.15 -1.38
C ALA A 516 -26.54 9.22 -0.60
N GLN A 517 -27.25 8.08 -0.48
CA GLN A 517 -28.52 7.96 0.25
C GLN A 517 -28.42 8.27 1.75
N ALA A 518 -27.24 8.09 2.35
CA ALA A 518 -26.96 8.51 3.73
C ALA A 518 -26.98 10.04 3.91
N GLY A 519 -27.18 10.82 2.84
CA GLY A 519 -27.20 12.28 2.87
C GLY A 519 -25.86 12.91 2.47
N ASN A 520 -25.08 12.22 1.63
CA ASN A 520 -23.83 12.73 1.08
C ASN A 520 -23.95 12.98 -0.42
N THR A 521 -23.15 13.89 -0.95
CA THR A 521 -23.05 14.08 -2.41
C THR A 521 -21.86 13.29 -2.91
N VAL A 522 -22.05 12.40 -3.87
CA VAL A 522 -20.98 11.54 -4.38
C VAL A 522 -20.72 11.89 -5.84
N VAL A 523 -19.50 12.35 -6.14
CA VAL A 523 -19.02 12.66 -7.49
C VAL A 523 -17.95 11.65 -7.85
N VAL A 524 -18.17 10.88 -8.91
CA VAL A 524 -17.26 9.82 -9.36
C VAL A 524 -16.76 10.15 -10.75
N VAL A 525 -15.44 10.21 -10.94
CA VAL A 525 -14.84 10.25 -12.28
C VAL A 525 -14.78 8.82 -12.80
N GLU A 526 -15.51 8.48 -13.87
CA GLU A 526 -15.58 7.11 -14.39
C GLU A 526 -15.79 6.99 -15.90
N HIS A 527 -15.36 5.85 -16.42
CA HIS A 527 -15.54 5.39 -17.79
C HIS A 527 -16.27 4.05 -17.89
N ASP A 528 -16.40 3.35 -16.76
CA ASP A 528 -17.06 2.07 -16.66
C ASP A 528 -18.57 2.15 -16.96
N ARG A 529 -19.08 1.16 -17.70
CA ARG A 529 -20.47 1.15 -18.20
C ARG A 529 -21.45 1.01 -17.05
N GLU A 530 -21.15 0.19 -16.07
CA GLU A 530 -21.98 -0.11 -14.91
C GLU A 530 -22.09 1.10 -13.99
N PHE A 531 -20.99 1.82 -13.76
CA PHE A 531 -21.02 3.10 -13.02
C PHE A 531 -21.85 4.17 -13.73
N ILE A 532 -21.64 4.36 -15.04
CA ILE A 532 -22.43 5.31 -15.84
C ILE A 532 -23.91 4.90 -15.82
N ALA A 533 -24.20 3.60 -15.92
CA ALA A 533 -25.56 3.08 -15.90
C ALA A 533 -26.30 3.38 -14.58
N ALA A 534 -25.58 3.37 -13.46
CA ALA A 534 -26.13 3.51 -12.12
C ALA A 534 -26.23 4.96 -11.60
N ALA A 535 -25.64 5.91 -12.32
CA ALA A 535 -25.62 7.32 -11.94
C ALA A 535 -27.02 7.94 -11.90
N ASP A 536 -27.28 8.80 -10.91
CA ASP A 536 -28.48 9.63 -10.89
C ASP A 536 -28.35 10.82 -11.85
N HIS A 537 -27.13 11.38 -11.95
CA HIS A 537 -26.78 12.53 -12.77
C HIS A 537 -25.46 12.28 -13.50
N ILE A 538 -25.36 12.67 -14.76
CA ILE A 538 -24.16 12.49 -15.57
C ILE A 538 -23.68 13.85 -16.05
N VAL A 539 -22.36 14.06 -15.97
CA VAL A 539 -21.66 15.19 -16.58
C VAL A 539 -20.62 14.63 -17.56
N GLU A 540 -20.74 14.94 -18.84
CA GLU A 540 -19.72 14.61 -19.83
C GLU A 540 -18.91 15.86 -20.20
N LEU A 541 -17.59 15.75 -20.05
CA LEU A 541 -16.63 16.78 -20.46
C LEU A 541 -15.97 16.39 -21.79
N GLY A 542 -15.80 17.37 -22.67
CA GLY A 542 -15.25 17.16 -24.01
C GLY A 542 -15.32 18.42 -24.86
N PRO A 543 -15.50 18.32 -26.19
CA PRO A 543 -15.61 17.08 -26.98
C PRO A 543 -14.26 16.37 -27.22
N GLY A 544 -13.13 17.03 -26.98
CA GLY A 544 -11.78 16.47 -27.15
C GLY A 544 -10.92 16.49 -25.88
N SER A 545 -9.62 16.27 -26.07
CA SER A 545 -8.61 16.31 -25.02
C SER A 545 -7.86 17.64 -25.02
N GLY A 546 -7.28 18.04 -23.88
CA GLY A 546 -6.46 19.25 -23.76
C GLY A 546 -7.25 20.51 -24.12
N GLU A 547 -6.72 21.35 -24.99
CA GLU A 547 -7.35 22.61 -25.43
C GLU A 547 -8.66 22.41 -26.20
N ARG A 548 -8.87 21.20 -26.77
CA ARG A 548 -10.12 20.81 -27.43
C ARG A 548 -11.17 20.25 -26.45
N GLY A 549 -10.81 20.07 -25.19
CA GLY A 549 -11.70 19.66 -24.11
C GLY A 549 -12.21 20.85 -23.30
N GLY A 550 -12.56 20.57 -22.04
CA GLY A 550 -12.90 21.60 -21.06
C GLY A 550 -14.28 22.23 -21.23
N GLU A 551 -15.12 21.69 -22.11
CA GLU A 551 -16.51 22.11 -22.30
C GLU A 551 -17.46 21.02 -21.78
N ILE A 552 -18.64 21.41 -21.33
CA ILE A 552 -19.70 20.46 -21.00
C ILE A 552 -20.36 20.02 -22.31
N VAL A 553 -20.23 18.73 -22.62
CA VAL A 553 -20.94 18.11 -23.74
C VAL A 553 -22.35 17.73 -23.32
N PHE A 554 -22.51 17.22 -22.10
CA PHE A 554 -23.79 16.82 -21.54
C PHE A 554 -23.81 17.03 -20.02
N SER A 555 -24.95 17.47 -19.47
CA SER A 555 -25.21 17.47 -18.03
C SER A 555 -26.70 17.24 -17.81
N GLY A 556 -27.07 16.15 -17.13
CA GLY A 556 -28.48 15.81 -16.95
C GLY A 556 -28.71 14.43 -16.35
N SER A 557 -29.97 14.02 -16.36
CA SER A 557 -30.39 12.72 -15.85
C SER A 557 -29.95 11.57 -16.75
N GLN A 558 -29.89 10.36 -16.18
CA GLN A 558 -29.56 9.15 -16.92
C GLN A 558 -30.51 8.88 -18.10
N ALA A 559 -31.79 9.18 -17.95
CA ALA A 559 -32.79 8.98 -19.02
C ALA A 559 -32.58 9.92 -20.21
N GLU A 560 -32.10 11.14 -19.96
CA GLU A 560 -31.73 12.10 -21.01
C GLU A 560 -30.42 11.69 -21.68
N PHE A 561 -29.45 11.21 -20.91
CA PHE A 561 -28.14 10.79 -21.40
C PHE A 561 -28.25 9.67 -22.44
N GLN A 562 -29.07 8.65 -22.19
CA GLN A 562 -29.28 7.53 -23.13
C GLN A 562 -29.82 7.97 -24.51
N LYS A 563 -30.53 9.11 -24.56
CA LYS A 563 -31.09 9.69 -25.79
C LYS A 563 -30.14 10.68 -26.47
N ALA A 564 -29.07 11.10 -25.81
CA ALA A 564 -28.12 12.07 -26.34
C ALA A 564 -27.27 11.46 -27.47
N THR A 565 -27.45 11.94 -28.70
CA THR A 565 -26.67 11.49 -29.87
C THR A 565 -25.39 12.30 -30.10
N HIS A 566 -25.34 13.53 -29.59
CA HIS A 566 -24.16 14.40 -29.64
C HIS A 566 -23.05 13.94 -28.68
N SER A 567 -23.44 13.29 -27.57
CA SER A 567 -22.54 12.69 -26.60
C SER A 567 -21.80 11.49 -27.19
N LEU A 568 -20.47 11.51 -27.16
CA LEU A 568 -19.65 10.37 -27.59
C LEU A 568 -19.85 9.19 -26.64
N THR A 569 -19.82 9.46 -25.34
CA THR A 569 -19.95 8.45 -24.30
C THR A 569 -21.32 7.75 -24.38
N ALA A 570 -22.40 8.52 -24.56
CA ALA A 570 -23.75 7.95 -24.70
C ALA A 570 -23.86 7.05 -25.93
N ARG A 571 -23.20 7.36 -27.06
CA ARG A 571 -23.19 6.48 -28.24
C ARG A 571 -22.56 5.11 -27.94
N TYR A 572 -21.47 5.07 -27.18
CA TYR A 572 -20.83 3.81 -26.79
C TYR A 572 -21.64 3.02 -25.75
N VAL A 573 -22.21 3.70 -24.75
CA VAL A 573 -23.01 3.08 -23.69
C VAL A 573 -24.33 2.53 -24.25
N SER A 574 -24.97 3.25 -25.17
CA SER A 574 -26.19 2.81 -25.86
C SER A 574 -25.97 1.81 -27.00
N GLY A 575 -24.71 1.45 -27.31
CA GLY A 575 -24.37 0.50 -28.38
C GLY A 575 -24.47 1.07 -29.80
N ARG A 576 -24.77 2.36 -29.99
CA ARG A 576 -24.72 3.03 -31.30
C ARG A 576 -23.31 3.07 -31.89
N GLU A 577 -22.31 3.06 -31.02
CA GLU A 577 -20.90 2.93 -31.37
C GLU A 577 -20.27 1.80 -30.54
N SER A 578 -19.35 1.04 -31.11
CA SER A 578 -18.71 -0.07 -30.41
C SER A 578 -17.32 -0.38 -30.96
N ILE A 579 -16.51 -1.05 -30.15
CA ILE A 579 -15.26 -1.66 -30.60
C ILE A 579 -15.63 -2.99 -31.28
N PRO A 580 -15.34 -3.17 -32.58
CA PRO A 580 -15.71 -4.37 -33.30
C PRO A 580 -14.89 -5.57 -32.82
N VAL A 581 -15.52 -6.74 -32.80
CA VAL A 581 -14.81 -8.00 -32.57
C VAL A 581 -13.98 -8.34 -33.82
N PRO A 582 -12.71 -8.77 -33.68
CA PRO A 582 -11.89 -9.17 -34.82
C PRO A 582 -12.54 -10.29 -35.63
N ALA A 583 -12.55 -10.16 -36.96
CA ALA A 583 -13.11 -11.18 -37.85
C ALA A 583 -12.27 -12.47 -37.88
N PHE A 584 -10.97 -12.35 -37.66
CA PHE A 584 -10.02 -13.47 -37.60
C PHE A 584 -9.10 -13.26 -36.39
N ARG A 585 -8.84 -14.33 -35.64
CA ARG A 585 -7.88 -14.34 -34.51
C ARG A 585 -6.60 -15.04 -34.93
N ARG A 586 -5.46 -14.52 -34.47
CA ARG A 586 -4.14 -15.11 -34.70
C ARG A 586 -3.99 -16.35 -33.81
N SER A 587 -3.58 -17.49 -34.37
CA SER A 587 -3.49 -18.73 -33.59
C SER A 587 -2.19 -18.89 -32.79
N GLY A 588 -1.10 -18.23 -33.21
CA GLY A 588 0.23 -18.38 -32.61
C GLY A 588 0.83 -19.79 -32.81
N ARG A 589 1.78 -19.94 -33.74
CA ARG A 589 2.35 -21.27 -34.06
C ARG A 589 3.33 -21.81 -33.01
N ARG A 590 3.86 -20.93 -32.16
CA ARG A 590 4.86 -21.23 -31.13
C ARG A 590 4.31 -20.80 -29.79
N VAL A 591 4.70 -21.47 -28.72
CA VAL A 591 4.17 -21.23 -27.39
C VAL A 591 5.32 -21.10 -26.39
N LEU A 592 5.28 -20.07 -25.56
CA LEU A 592 6.10 -19.94 -24.36
C LEU A 592 5.35 -20.63 -23.21
N THR A 593 5.96 -21.62 -22.58
CA THR A 593 5.31 -22.42 -21.53
C THR A 593 6.07 -22.31 -20.22
N LEU A 594 5.40 -21.80 -19.18
CA LEU A 594 5.90 -21.77 -17.81
C LEU A 594 5.18 -22.87 -17.02
N THR A 595 5.92 -23.80 -16.43
CA THR A 595 5.35 -24.94 -15.68
C THR A 595 5.61 -24.80 -14.18
N GLY A 596 4.65 -25.27 -13.39
CA GLY A 596 4.75 -25.45 -11.96
C GLY A 596 4.91 -24.17 -11.13
N ALA A 597 4.24 -23.09 -11.53
CA ALA A 597 4.28 -21.83 -10.79
C ALA A 597 3.54 -21.96 -9.44
N ARG A 598 4.25 -21.72 -8.33
CA ARG A 598 3.78 -21.97 -6.95
C ARG A 598 3.97 -20.79 -5.99
N GLN A 599 4.29 -19.62 -6.53
CA GLN A 599 4.49 -18.42 -5.72
C GLN A 599 3.16 -17.91 -5.12
N HIS A 600 3.17 -17.54 -3.84
CA HIS A 600 1.99 -17.02 -3.11
C HIS A 600 0.80 -18.00 -3.12
N ASN A 601 -0.32 -17.63 -3.74
CA ASN A 601 -1.53 -18.45 -3.78
C ASN A 601 -1.62 -19.32 -5.06
N LEU A 602 -0.62 -19.31 -5.94
CA LEU A 602 -0.61 -20.12 -7.15
C LEU A 602 -0.49 -21.62 -6.81
N LYS A 603 -1.36 -22.44 -7.39
CA LYS A 603 -1.46 -23.88 -7.14
C LYS A 603 -0.88 -24.69 -8.30
N ASP A 604 0.44 -24.69 -8.40
CA ASP A 604 1.19 -25.49 -9.38
C ASP A 604 0.78 -25.21 -10.84
N VAL A 605 0.66 -23.93 -11.18
CA VAL A 605 0.05 -23.48 -12.43
C VAL A 605 0.99 -23.67 -13.61
N THR A 606 0.45 -24.22 -14.71
CA THR A 606 1.13 -24.25 -16.02
C THR A 606 0.49 -23.26 -16.97
N LEU A 607 1.27 -22.26 -17.40
CA LEU A 607 0.85 -21.15 -18.24
C LEU A 607 1.34 -21.33 -19.68
N HIS A 608 0.43 -21.27 -20.65
CA HIS A 608 0.73 -21.27 -22.08
C HIS A 608 0.50 -19.88 -22.69
N VAL A 609 1.55 -19.30 -23.29
CA VAL A 609 1.47 -18.01 -24.00
C VAL A 609 1.77 -18.21 -25.48
N PRO A 610 0.75 -18.17 -26.36
CA PRO A 610 0.96 -18.23 -27.81
C PRO A 610 1.74 -17.02 -28.32
N LEU A 611 2.87 -17.25 -28.98
CA LEU A 611 3.73 -16.20 -29.51
C LEU A 611 3.16 -15.58 -30.79
N HIS A 612 3.49 -14.31 -31.02
CA HIS A 612 2.96 -13.47 -32.12
C HIS A 612 1.44 -13.28 -32.07
N THR A 613 0.90 -13.20 -30.86
CA THR A 613 -0.53 -12.96 -30.61
C THR A 613 -0.71 -11.81 -29.60
N LEU A 614 -1.92 -11.26 -29.55
CA LEU A 614 -2.41 -10.48 -28.41
C LEU A 614 -3.04 -11.44 -27.40
N THR A 615 -2.35 -11.73 -26.30
CA THR A 615 -2.84 -12.59 -25.21
C THR A 615 -3.33 -11.74 -24.04
N ALA A 616 -4.57 -11.94 -23.58
CA ALA A 616 -5.12 -11.28 -22.41
C ALA A 616 -5.17 -12.23 -21.21
N VAL A 617 -4.66 -11.80 -20.06
CA VAL A 617 -4.74 -12.50 -18.79
C VAL A 617 -5.81 -11.81 -17.95
N SER A 618 -6.90 -12.52 -17.67
CA SER A 618 -8.04 -12.02 -16.90
C SER A 618 -8.30 -12.88 -15.66
N GLY A 619 -9.35 -12.56 -14.92
CA GLY A 619 -9.72 -13.21 -13.66
C GLY A 619 -10.01 -12.24 -12.53
N VAL A 620 -10.59 -12.71 -11.44
CA VAL A 620 -11.01 -11.84 -10.31
C VAL A 620 -9.81 -11.20 -9.58
N SER A 621 -10.05 -10.10 -8.85
CA SER A 621 -8.99 -9.46 -8.06
C SER A 621 -8.48 -10.42 -6.97
N GLY A 622 -7.16 -10.56 -6.85
CA GLY A 622 -6.54 -11.51 -5.92
C GLY A 622 -6.40 -12.95 -6.44
N SER A 623 -6.78 -13.26 -7.69
CA SER A 623 -6.65 -14.62 -8.25
C SER A 623 -5.21 -15.08 -8.53
N GLY A 624 -4.22 -14.19 -8.43
CA GLY A 624 -2.80 -14.50 -8.67
C GLY A 624 -2.22 -13.94 -9.98
N LYS A 625 -2.97 -13.14 -10.76
CA LYS A 625 -2.53 -12.57 -12.05
C LYS A 625 -1.16 -11.90 -12.01
N SER A 626 -0.97 -10.92 -11.11
CA SER A 626 0.30 -10.21 -10.97
C SER A 626 1.43 -11.14 -10.51
N THR A 627 1.14 -12.11 -9.64
CA THR A 627 2.14 -13.09 -9.20
C THR A 627 2.60 -14.00 -10.34
N LEU A 628 1.67 -14.46 -11.18
CA LEU A 628 1.97 -15.31 -12.32
C LEU A 628 2.75 -14.54 -13.40
N ILE A 629 2.28 -13.34 -13.77
CA ILE A 629 2.83 -12.60 -14.91
C ILE A 629 4.05 -11.75 -14.52
N HIS A 630 3.98 -10.97 -13.43
CA HIS A 630 5.06 -10.05 -13.06
C HIS A 630 6.11 -10.75 -12.20
N ASP A 631 5.69 -11.36 -11.08
CA ASP A 631 6.64 -11.93 -10.12
C ASP A 631 7.31 -13.20 -10.64
N THR A 632 6.65 -13.93 -11.53
CA THR A 632 7.15 -15.19 -12.08
C THR A 632 7.57 -15.03 -13.55
N LEU A 633 6.63 -15.00 -14.51
CA LEU A 633 6.95 -15.02 -15.94
C LEU A 633 7.94 -13.91 -16.36
N TYR A 634 7.64 -12.65 -16.07
CA TYR A 634 8.49 -11.51 -16.45
C TYR A 634 9.89 -11.67 -15.86
N ARG A 635 10.01 -11.96 -14.55
CA ARG A 635 11.31 -12.08 -13.89
C ARG A 635 12.13 -13.24 -14.43
N VAL A 636 11.53 -14.38 -14.74
CA VAL A 636 12.24 -15.52 -15.34
C VAL A 636 12.78 -15.12 -16.72
N VAL A 637 11.94 -14.53 -17.57
CA VAL A 637 12.33 -14.13 -18.93
C VAL A 637 13.38 -13.00 -18.90
N ALA A 638 13.18 -11.99 -18.05
CA ALA A 638 14.10 -10.86 -17.90
C ALA A 638 15.47 -11.32 -17.39
N ARG A 639 15.49 -12.31 -16.49
CA ARG A 639 16.73 -12.94 -16.02
C ARG A 639 17.42 -13.74 -17.11
N ALA A 640 16.68 -14.50 -17.91
CA ALA A 640 17.22 -15.25 -19.05
C ALA A 640 17.91 -14.32 -20.07
N PHE A 641 17.30 -13.16 -20.35
CA PHE A 641 17.86 -12.13 -21.24
C PHE A 641 18.83 -11.15 -20.55
N LYS A 642 19.15 -11.37 -19.26
CA LYS A 642 20.07 -10.54 -18.47
C LYS A 642 19.68 -9.05 -18.44
N THR A 643 18.40 -8.75 -18.55
CA THR A 643 17.87 -7.38 -18.46
C THR A 643 17.59 -6.98 -17.02
N GLU A 644 17.10 -7.91 -16.21
CA GLU A 644 16.89 -7.74 -14.77
C GLU A 644 17.28 -9.00 -14.01
N PHE A 645 17.61 -8.85 -12.73
CA PHE A 645 18.08 -9.96 -11.90
C PHE A 645 17.29 -10.14 -10.60
N ALA A 646 16.10 -9.53 -10.50
CA ALA A 646 15.22 -9.79 -9.38
C ALA A 646 14.86 -11.29 -9.33
N PRO A 647 14.81 -11.91 -8.13
CA PRO A 647 14.49 -13.32 -8.03
C PRO A 647 13.06 -13.58 -8.53
N PRO A 648 12.86 -14.52 -9.47
CA PRO A 648 11.52 -14.93 -9.88
C PRO A 648 10.83 -15.68 -8.74
N GLY A 649 9.49 -15.71 -8.77
CA GLY A 649 8.68 -16.61 -7.94
C GLY A 649 9.00 -18.08 -8.20
N GLU A 650 8.54 -18.98 -7.33
CA GLU A 650 8.76 -20.43 -7.47
C GLU A 650 8.11 -21.00 -8.74
N TYR A 651 8.88 -21.74 -9.54
CA TYR A 651 8.46 -22.41 -10.78
C TYR A 651 9.34 -23.64 -11.07
N ASP A 652 8.90 -24.55 -11.95
CA ASP A 652 9.65 -25.73 -12.36
C ASP A 652 10.52 -25.47 -13.60
N THR A 653 9.89 -25.20 -14.75
CA THR A 653 10.63 -25.00 -16.01
C THR A 653 9.96 -23.94 -16.90
N LEU A 654 10.77 -23.32 -17.77
CA LEU A 654 10.32 -22.39 -18.81
C LEU A 654 10.87 -22.84 -20.17
N THR A 655 9.99 -23.09 -21.14
CA THR A 655 10.34 -23.52 -22.51
C THR A 655 9.82 -22.54 -23.55
N GLY A 656 10.47 -22.43 -24.72
CA GLY A 656 10.08 -21.49 -25.80
C GLY A 656 10.78 -20.14 -25.73
N LEU A 657 11.80 -19.99 -24.86
CA LEU A 657 12.65 -18.79 -24.76
C LEU A 657 13.48 -18.54 -26.03
N GLU A 658 13.83 -19.60 -26.75
CA GLU A 658 14.62 -19.57 -27.99
C GLU A 658 13.93 -18.82 -29.14
N TYR A 659 12.62 -18.56 -29.01
CA TYR A 659 11.83 -17.82 -29.98
C TYR A 659 11.75 -16.32 -29.68
N LEU A 660 12.36 -15.87 -28.58
CA LEU A 660 12.35 -14.48 -28.15
C LEU A 660 13.74 -13.85 -28.22
N LYS A 661 13.79 -12.55 -28.45
CA LYS A 661 15.02 -11.72 -28.40
C LYS A 661 15.12 -10.89 -27.13
N GLY A 662 14.04 -10.77 -26.37
CA GLY A 662 14.00 -10.00 -25.13
C GLY A 662 12.58 -9.81 -24.61
N VAL A 663 12.49 -9.13 -23.46
CA VAL A 663 11.24 -8.80 -22.78
C VAL A 663 11.21 -7.34 -22.35
N ARG A 664 10.01 -6.76 -22.33
CA ARG A 664 9.72 -5.41 -21.84
C ARG A 664 8.46 -5.41 -20.99
N LEU A 665 8.59 -4.98 -19.74
CA LEU A 665 7.44 -4.69 -18.87
C LEU A 665 7.07 -3.21 -19.04
N ILE A 666 5.79 -2.96 -19.34
CA ILE A 666 5.21 -1.62 -19.46
C ILE A 666 4.13 -1.49 -18.39
N ASP A 667 4.54 -1.06 -17.21
CA ASP A 667 3.70 -0.84 -16.03
C ASP A 667 3.26 0.63 -15.89
N GLN A 668 2.45 0.90 -14.87
CA GLN A 668 1.96 2.24 -14.52
C GLN A 668 2.90 3.00 -13.56
N GLU A 669 4.09 2.47 -13.26
CA GLU A 669 5.01 3.16 -12.36
C GLU A 669 5.39 4.56 -12.91
N PRO A 670 5.46 5.59 -12.05
CA PRO A 670 5.82 6.93 -12.50
C PRO A 670 7.16 6.94 -13.21
N ILE A 671 7.22 7.58 -14.39
CA ILE A 671 8.45 7.69 -15.21
C ILE A 671 9.58 8.38 -14.44
N GLY A 672 9.23 9.35 -13.61
CA GLY A 672 10.17 10.07 -12.78
C GLY A 672 9.51 10.54 -11.51
N ARG A 673 10.30 10.62 -10.44
CA ARG A 673 9.86 11.10 -9.13
C ARG A 673 10.16 12.59 -8.92
N THR A 674 10.65 13.28 -9.94
CA THR A 674 11.01 14.70 -9.91
C THR A 674 10.42 15.44 -11.10
N PRO A 675 10.18 16.76 -11.00
CA PRO A 675 9.70 17.59 -12.11
C PRO A 675 10.63 17.67 -13.33
N ARG A 676 11.84 17.12 -13.22
CA ARG A 676 12.86 17.10 -14.29
C ARG A 676 12.57 16.07 -15.36
N SER A 677 11.92 14.97 -15.00
CA SER A 677 11.42 14.00 -15.97
C SER A 677 10.18 14.57 -16.63
N ASN A 678 10.08 14.47 -17.95
CA ASN A 678 8.94 14.95 -18.73
C ASN A 678 8.82 14.13 -20.04
N PRO A 679 7.71 14.25 -20.80
CA PRO A 679 7.51 13.47 -22.02
C PRO A 679 8.68 13.55 -23.00
N ILE A 680 9.22 14.74 -23.23
CA ILE A 680 10.23 14.95 -24.27
C ILE A 680 11.63 14.44 -23.88
N THR A 681 11.99 14.49 -22.60
CA THR A 681 13.22 13.86 -22.11
C THR A 681 13.12 12.34 -22.15
N TYR A 682 11.94 11.78 -21.90
CA TYR A 682 11.74 10.33 -21.88
C TYR A 682 11.87 9.70 -23.28
N VAL A 683 11.23 10.28 -24.30
CA VAL A 683 11.39 9.83 -25.70
C VAL A 683 12.72 10.28 -26.34
N LYS A 684 13.63 10.86 -25.54
CA LYS A 684 14.95 11.35 -25.94
C LYS A 684 14.92 12.32 -27.13
N ALA A 685 13.82 13.06 -27.29
CA ALA A 685 13.67 14.07 -28.34
C ALA A 685 14.23 15.44 -27.90
N PHE A 686 14.39 15.67 -26.60
CA PHE A 686 14.85 16.95 -26.08
C PHE A 686 16.27 17.31 -26.53
N ASP A 687 17.15 16.33 -26.68
CA ASP A 687 18.53 16.53 -27.13
C ASP A 687 18.59 17.12 -28.56
N GLU A 688 17.66 16.73 -29.42
CA GLU A 688 17.57 17.26 -30.78
C GLU A 688 17.07 18.71 -30.76
N ILE A 689 16.07 19.02 -29.92
CA ILE A 689 15.59 20.41 -29.74
C ILE A 689 16.70 21.31 -29.20
N ARG A 690 17.46 20.87 -28.18
CA ARG A 690 18.58 21.65 -27.63
C ARG A 690 19.65 21.95 -28.68
N LYS A 691 19.95 20.98 -29.55
CA LYS A 691 20.88 21.19 -30.68
C LYS A 691 20.36 22.20 -31.68
N LEU A 692 19.06 22.17 -31.99
CA LEU A 692 18.43 23.17 -32.88
C LEU A 692 18.54 24.59 -32.31
N PHE A 693 18.27 24.78 -31.02
CA PHE A 693 18.39 26.09 -30.37
C PHE A 693 19.85 26.59 -30.32
N ALA A 694 20.80 25.71 -29.98
CA ALA A 694 22.23 26.04 -29.97
C ALA A 694 22.79 26.40 -31.37
N ALA A 695 22.17 25.90 -32.44
CA ALA A 695 22.57 26.21 -33.80
C ALA A 695 22.13 27.61 -34.28
N LEU A 696 21.21 28.29 -33.57
CA LEU A 696 20.66 29.59 -33.98
C LEU A 696 21.71 30.70 -33.93
N PRO A 697 21.67 31.69 -34.84
CA PRO A 697 22.65 32.79 -34.87
C PRO A 697 22.75 33.55 -33.55
N ARG A 698 21.61 33.81 -32.88
CA ARG A 698 21.58 34.49 -31.58
C ARG A 698 22.22 33.66 -30.45
N ALA A 699 22.04 32.34 -30.47
CA ALA A 699 22.67 31.45 -29.49
C ALA A 699 24.20 31.45 -29.67
N LYS A 700 24.67 31.35 -30.91
CA LYS A 700 26.10 31.42 -31.25
C LYS A 700 26.74 32.75 -30.85
N ALA A 701 26.05 33.87 -31.09
CA ALA A 701 26.52 35.20 -30.70
C ALA A 701 26.66 35.36 -29.17
N LEU A 702 25.81 34.69 -28.39
CA LEU A 702 25.84 34.70 -26.93
C LEU A 702 26.76 33.60 -26.33
N GLY A 703 27.42 32.80 -27.17
CA GLY A 703 28.25 31.67 -26.72
C GLY A 703 27.47 30.54 -26.04
N LEU A 704 26.16 30.43 -26.31
CA LEU A 704 25.29 29.42 -25.70
C LEU A 704 25.35 28.10 -26.48
N ASP A 705 25.82 27.05 -25.81
CA ASP A 705 25.84 25.69 -26.35
C ASP A 705 24.55 24.91 -26.04
N SER A 706 24.48 23.63 -26.44
CA SER A 706 23.31 22.78 -26.14
C SER A 706 23.11 22.52 -24.63
N GLY A 707 24.14 22.73 -23.81
CA GLY A 707 24.09 22.64 -22.35
C GLY A 707 23.28 23.78 -21.74
N ALA A 708 23.43 25.01 -22.25
CA ALA A 708 22.66 26.18 -21.80
C ALA A 708 21.14 26.00 -21.98
N PHE A 709 20.72 25.24 -22.99
CA PHE A 709 19.31 24.91 -23.24
C PHE A 709 18.80 23.72 -22.40
N SER A 710 19.62 23.16 -21.52
CA SER A 710 19.22 22.10 -20.59
C SER A 710 18.80 22.68 -19.24
N PHE A 711 17.58 22.39 -18.80
CA PHE A 711 17.17 22.73 -17.43
C PHE A 711 17.86 21.85 -16.36
N ASN A 712 18.52 20.75 -16.76
CA ASN A 712 19.20 19.84 -15.82
C ASN A 712 20.64 20.24 -15.48
N VAL A 713 21.26 21.13 -16.25
CA VAL A 713 22.68 21.46 -16.16
C VAL A 713 22.86 22.93 -15.81
N GLN A 714 23.88 23.25 -15.02
CA GLN A 714 24.29 24.63 -14.78
C GLN A 714 24.77 25.27 -16.08
N GLY A 715 24.41 26.53 -16.32
CA GLY A 715 24.82 27.24 -17.54
C GLY A 715 23.69 28.02 -18.22
N GLY A 716 22.42 27.61 -18.06
CA GLY A 716 21.27 28.36 -18.60
C GLY A 716 19.94 28.23 -17.85
N ARG A 717 19.86 27.33 -16.86
CA ARG A 717 18.68 27.17 -16.00
C ARG A 717 18.56 28.31 -14.96
N CYS A 718 17.36 28.51 -14.44
CA CYS A 718 17.13 29.34 -13.25
C CYS A 718 17.77 28.69 -12.02
N GLU A 719 18.56 29.44 -11.25
CA GLU A 719 19.30 28.90 -10.09
C GLU A 719 18.43 28.80 -8.82
N SER A 720 17.41 29.66 -8.64
CA SER A 720 16.49 29.57 -7.50
C SER A 720 15.68 28.27 -7.46
N CYS A 721 15.18 27.81 -8.61
CA CYS A 721 14.50 26.51 -8.73
C CYS A 721 15.40 25.39 -9.27
N GLN A 722 16.68 25.68 -9.52
CA GLN A 722 17.63 24.75 -10.17
C GLN A 722 17.08 24.07 -11.44
N GLY A 723 16.27 24.80 -12.21
CA GLY A 723 15.64 24.32 -13.46
C GLY A 723 14.34 23.52 -13.30
N ASP A 724 13.85 23.30 -12.08
CA ASP A 724 12.61 22.56 -11.85
C ASP A 724 11.37 23.39 -12.26
N GLY A 725 11.47 24.72 -12.18
CA GLY A 725 10.36 25.66 -12.43
C GLY A 725 9.40 25.81 -11.25
N PHE A 726 9.47 24.91 -10.27
CA PHE A 726 8.64 24.91 -9.08
C PHE A 726 9.52 24.84 -7.83
N GLN A 727 8.97 25.29 -6.71
CA GLN A 727 9.54 25.13 -5.38
C GLN A 727 8.56 24.31 -4.54
N LYS A 728 9.10 23.34 -3.80
CA LYS A 728 8.33 22.48 -2.91
C LYS A 728 8.17 23.17 -1.55
N LEU A 729 6.93 23.44 -1.15
CA LEU A 729 6.60 23.93 0.19
C LEU A 729 6.21 22.72 1.05
N GLU A 730 6.98 22.50 2.12
CA GLU A 730 6.68 21.43 3.09
C GLU A 730 5.52 21.84 4.00
N MET A 731 4.51 20.97 4.08
CA MET A 731 3.30 21.19 4.86
C MET A 731 3.26 20.24 6.06
N TYR A 732 2.98 20.74 7.27
CA TYR A 732 3.04 19.91 8.49
C TYR A 732 1.86 18.93 8.63
N PHE A 733 0.66 19.34 8.19
CA PHE A 733 -0.58 18.56 8.33
C PHE A 733 -1.18 18.13 6.99
N PHE A 734 -0.64 18.64 5.88
CA PHE A 734 -1.16 18.43 4.53
C PHE A 734 -0.06 17.87 3.64
N GLU A 735 -0.44 17.43 2.44
CA GLU A 735 0.56 17.04 1.44
C GLU A 735 1.37 18.25 0.98
N ASP A 736 2.67 18.03 0.75
CA ASP A 736 3.55 19.09 0.28
C ASP A 736 3.09 19.64 -1.08
N VAL A 737 3.07 20.97 -1.21
CA VAL A 737 2.57 21.64 -2.41
C VAL A 737 3.74 22.17 -3.25
N TYR A 738 3.63 22.05 -4.58
CA TYR A 738 4.57 22.66 -5.51
C TYR A 738 4.02 24.00 -5.99
N VAL A 739 4.75 25.08 -5.69
CA VAL A 739 4.39 26.44 -6.12
C VAL A 739 5.33 26.88 -7.23
N ALA A 740 4.82 27.64 -8.21
CA ALA A 740 5.66 28.18 -9.29
C ALA A 740 6.81 29.02 -8.73
N CYS A 741 8.01 28.86 -9.30
CA CYS A 741 9.17 29.63 -8.88
C CYS A 741 8.95 31.12 -9.16
N GLN A 742 9.05 31.96 -8.13
CA GLN A 742 8.83 33.41 -8.23
C GLN A 742 9.85 34.13 -9.12
N GLU A 743 11.07 33.61 -9.26
CA GLU A 743 12.13 34.26 -10.04
C GLU A 743 11.99 34.02 -11.55
N CYS A 744 11.59 32.82 -11.95
CA CYS A 744 11.45 32.47 -13.37
C CYS A 744 10.00 32.30 -13.81
N GLU A 745 9.03 32.49 -12.93
CA GLU A 745 7.59 32.30 -13.17
C GLU A 745 7.29 30.93 -13.81
N GLY A 746 7.99 29.87 -13.36
CA GLY A 746 7.85 28.53 -13.92
C GLY A 746 8.55 28.27 -15.25
N ARG A 747 9.22 29.27 -15.85
CA ARG A 747 9.89 29.14 -17.16
C ARG A 747 11.19 28.34 -17.15
N ARG A 748 11.71 27.96 -15.98
CA ARG A 748 12.91 27.10 -15.76
C ARG A 748 14.26 27.67 -16.22
N TYR A 749 14.29 28.72 -17.03
CA TYR A 749 15.50 29.27 -17.64
C TYR A 749 15.74 30.71 -17.24
N ARG A 750 16.98 31.17 -17.40
CA ARG A 750 17.35 32.57 -17.24
C ARG A 750 16.89 33.43 -18.44
N PRO A 751 16.76 34.76 -18.24
CA PRO A 751 16.30 35.67 -19.30
C PRO A 751 17.14 35.67 -20.59
N ASP A 752 18.47 35.50 -20.49
CA ASP A 752 19.40 35.43 -21.62
C ASP A 752 19.10 34.24 -22.55
N VAL A 753 18.80 33.07 -21.97
CA VAL A 753 18.41 31.86 -22.70
C VAL A 753 17.03 32.02 -23.34
N LEU A 754 16.08 32.61 -22.62
CA LEU A 754 14.72 32.88 -23.12
C LEU A 754 14.71 33.89 -24.28
N GLY A 755 15.76 34.71 -24.40
CA GLY A 755 15.95 35.63 -25.52
C GLY A 755 16.23 34.94 -26.86
N VAL A 756 16.68 33.68 -26.86
CA VAL A 756 16.89 32.89 -28.08
C VAL A 756 15.57 32.27 -28.53
N LYS A 757 15.12 32.62 -29.75
CA LYS A 757 13.82 32.21 -30.28
C LYS A 757 13.94 31.45 -31.61
N LEU A 758 13.27 30.31 -31.71
CA LEU A 758 13.03 29.57 -32.94
C LEU A 758 11.60 29.89 -33.40
N ARG A 759 11.42 30.46 -34.60
CA ARG A 759 10.09 30.87 -35.12
C ARG A 759 9.26 31.66 -34.07
N ASN A 760 9.88 32.69 -33.47
CA ASN A 760 9.32 33.53 -32.40
C ASN A 760 8.97 32.84 -31.07
N ARG A 761 9.31 31.55 -30.90
CA ARG A 761 9.12 30.80 -29.65
C ARG A 761 10.46 30.57 -28.95
N SER A 762 10.55 30.91 -27.66
CA SER A 762 11.68 30.54 -26.80
C SER A 762 11.66 29.04 -26.49
N ILE A 763 12.73 28.52 -25.89
CA ILE A 763 12.75 27.11 -25.48
C ILE A 763 11.67 26.79 -24.44
N SER A 764 11.36 27.73 -23.54
CA SER A 764 10.27 27.55 -22.58
C SER A 764 8.92 27.50 -23.29
N ASP A 765 8.71 28.35 -24.31
CA ASP A 765 7.46 28.33 -25.08
C ASP A 765 7.29 26.99 -25.81
N VAL A 766 8.37 26.46 -26.41
CA VAL A 766 8.37 25.14 -27.06
C VAL A 766 8.05 24.02 -26.05
N LEU A 767 8.58 24.09 -24.84
CA LEU A 767 8.26 23.11 -23.79
C LEU A 767 6.81 23.20 -23.29
N GLN A 768 6.14 24.34 -23.48
CA GLN A 768 4.72 24.50 -23.14
C GLN A 768 3.77 24.10 -24.28
N MET A 769 4.28 23.87 -25.49
CA MET A 769 3.47 23.37 -26.60
C MET A 769 2.95 21.96 -26.31
N THR A 770 1.75 21.69 -26.80
CA THR A 770 1.20 20.34 -26.83
C THR A 770 1.95 19.47 -27.84
N VAL A 771 1.87 18.15 -27.67
CA VAL A 771 2.43 17.19 -28.65
C VAL A 771 1.82 17.43 -30.03
N ASP A 772 0.51 17.66 -30.13
CA ASP A 772 -0.19 17.94 -31.39
C ASP A 772 0.41 19.17 -32.10
N GLU A 773 0.53 20.31 -31.41
CA GLU A 773 1.16 21.52 -31.98
C GLU A 773 2.63 21.30 -32.36
N SER A 774 3.34 20.47 -31.59
CA SER A 774 4.77 20.24 -31.78
C SER A 774 5.06 19.39 -33.01
N VAL A 775 4.19 18.44 -33.36
CA VAL A 775 4.30 17.65 -34.60
C VAL A 775 4.29 18.58 -35.81
N ASP A 776 3.33 19.51 -35.85
CA ASP A 776 3.21 20.49 -36.93
C ASP A 776 4.37 21.49 -36.93
N PHE A 777 4.78 21.97 -35.75
CA PHE A 777 5.88 22.91 -35.62
C PHE A 777 7.23 22.31 -36.09
N PHE A 778 7.48 21.04 -35.81
CA PHE A 778 8.70 20.34 -36.20
C PHE A 778 8.56 19.49 -37.48
N ALA A 779 7.52 19.73 -38.29
CA ALA A 779 7.27 18.96 -39.52
C ALA A 779 8.47 18.93 -40.48
N SER A 780 9.29 19.98 -40.50
CA SER A 780 10.52 20.07 -41.30
C SER A 780 11.70 19.21 -40.78
N GLN A 781 11.60 18.65 -39.57
CA GLN A 781 12.62 17.83 -38.92
C GLN A 781 12.14 16.38 -38.81
N ASN A 782 12.29 15.61 -39.90
CA ASN A 782 11.74 14.25 -40.05
C ASN A 782 12.00 13.31 -38.86
N GLY A 783 13.19 13.37 -38.24
CA GLY A 783 13.52 12.54 -37.06
C GLY A 783 12.70 12.91 -35.82
N LEU A 784 12.57 14.20 -35.55
CA LEU A 784 11.84 14.74 -34.40
C LEU A 784 10.32 14.58 -34.60
N ALA A 785 9.81 14.94 -35.78
CA ALA A 785 8.40 14.80 -36.12
C ALA A 785 7.91 13.35 -35.97
N ARG A 786 8.72 12.36 -36.40
CA ARG A 786 8.37 10.94 -36.26
C ARG A 786 8.24 10.50 -34.79
N ARG A 787 9.12 10.97 -33.90
CA ARG A 787 9.04 10.64 -32.45
C ARG A 787 7.89 11.36 -31.74
N LEU A 788 7.54 12.57 -32.19
CA LEU A 788 6.38 13.27 -31.66
C LEU A 788 5.07 12.63 -32.16
N ALA A 789 5.03 12.19 -33.42
CA ALA A 789 3.88 11.49 -33.99
C ALA A 789 3.58 10.16 -33.28
N THR A 790 4.60 9.48 -32.72
CA THR A 790 4.35 8.28 -31.89
C THR A 790 3.61 8.61 -30.59
N LEU A 791 3.87 9.78 -29.97
CA LEU A 791 3.14 10.25 -28.79
C LEU A 791 1.68 10.57 -29.14
N GLN A 792 1.46 11.22 -30.28
CA GLN A 792 0.11 11.50 -30.78
C GLN A 792 -0.66 10.20 -31.06
N ALA A 793 -0.02 9.21 -31.69
CA ALA A 793 -0.65 7.94 -32.06
C ALA A 793 -1.07 7.06 -30.86
N VAL A 794 -0.47 7.25 -29.68
CA VAL A 794 -0.88 6.58 -28.43
C VAL A 794 -1.91 7.39 -27.64
N GLY A 795 -2.41 8.49 -28.20
CA GLY A 795 -3.43 9.34 -27.56
C GLY A 795 -2.89 10.38 -26.58
N LEU A 796 -1.59 10.69 -26.62
CA LEU A 796 -0.96 11.70 -25.75
C LEU A 796 -0.78 13.07 -26.43
N GLY A 797 -1.54 13.34 -27.50
CA GLY A 797 -1.47 14.58 -28.28
C GLY A 797 -1.66 15.86 -27.46
N TYR A 798 -2.44 15.78 -26.38
CA TYR A 798 -2.77 16.90 -25.50
C TYR A 798 -1.69 17.25 -24.47
N LEU A 799 -0.74 16.35 -24.21
CA LEU A 799 0.28 16.58 -23.20
C LEU A 799 1.24 17.69 -23.65
N ARG A 800 1.68 18.53 -22.71
CA ARG A 800 2.74 19.49 -22.99
C ARG A 800 4.10 18.79 -22.98
N LEU A 801 4.99 19.18 -23.88
CA LEU A 801 6.31 18.55 -24.03
C LEU A 801 7.14 18.55 -22.72
N GLY A 802 7.09 19.65 -21.99
CA GLY A 802 7.80 19.89 -20.74
C GLY A 802 7.01 19.58 -19.46
N GLN A 803 5.79 19.02 -19.57
CA GLN A 803 4.95 18.68 -18.42
C GLN A 803 5.71 17.77 -17.44
N ALA A 804 5.67 18.11 -16.15
CA ALA A 804 6.38 17.34 -15.13
C ALA A 804 5.83 15.91 -15.06
N ALA A 805 6.71 14.91 -15.04
CA ALA A 805 6.31 13.50 -14.95
C ALA A 805 5.56 13.16 -13.66
N THR A 806 5.74 13.96 -12.61
CA THR A 806 5.03 13.82 -11.33
C THR A 806 3.56 14.21 -11.42
N THR A 807 3.14 14.94 -12.47
CA THR A 807 1.75 15.33 -12.70
C THR A 807 1.07 14.44 -13.74
N LEU A 808 1.78 13.46 -14.32
CA LEU A 808 1.19 12.50 -15.24
C LEU A 808 0.42 11.42 -14.47
N SER A 809 -0.72 11.00 -15.01
CA SER A 809 -1.43 9.83 -14.50
C SER A 809 -0.66 8.53 -14.77
N GLY A 810 -0.99 7.46 -14.04
CA GLY A 810 -0.39 6.14 -14.27
C GLY A 810 -0.55 5.67 -15.72
N GLY A 811 -1.75 5.83 -16.30
CA GLY A 811 -2.04 5.50 -17.69
C GLY A 811 -1.35 6.42 -18.71
N GLU A 812 -1.13 7.70 -18.40
CA GLU A 812 -0.30 8.59 -19.24
C GLU A 812 1.16 8.17 -19.25
N ALA A 813 1.71 7.87 -18.06
CA ALA A 813 3.06 7.37 -17.90
C ALA A 813 3.27 6.06 -18.67
N GLN A 814 2.31 5.15 -18.60
CA GLN A 814 2.34 3.89 -19.33
C GLN A 814 2.29 4.08 -20.85
N ARG A 815 1.36 4.90 -21.37
CA ARG A 815 1.27 5.22 -22.80
C ARG A 815 2.55 5.87 -23.34
N LEU A 816 3.23 6.67 -22.53
CA LEU A 816 4.51 7.27 -22.87
C LEU A 816 5.64 6.22 -22.98
N LYS A 817 5.61 5.16 -22.16
CA LYS A 817 6.48 3.97 -22.30
C LYS A 817 6.19 3.22 -23.61
N ILE A 818 4.91 3.00 -23.94
CA ILE A 818 4.49 2.38 -25.21
C ILE A 818 5.01 3.19 -26.41
N ALA A 819 4.87 4.52 -26.37
CA ALA A 819 5.34 5.40 -27.45
C ALA A 819 6.87 5.35 -27.63
N ALA A 820 7.63 5.25 -26.53
CA ALA A 820 9.07 5.12 -26.60
C ALA A 820 9.52 3.82 -27.29
N GLU A 821 8.80 2.72 -27.08
CA GLU A 821 9.05 1.43 -27.74
C GLU A 821 8.68 1.47 -29.23
N LEU A 822 7.56 2.11 -29.61
CA LEU A 822 7.19 2.31 -31.03
C LEU A 822 8.18 3.22 -31.78
N GLY A 823 8.79 4.18 -31.08
CA GLY A 823 9.78 5.09 -31.64
C GLY A 823 11.17 4.45 -31.84
N ALA A 824 11.45 3.34 -31.14
CA ALA A 824 12.66 2.56 -31.34
C ALA A 824 12.60 1.78 -32.67
N ARG A 825 13.76 1.41 -33.24
CA ARG A 825 13.77 0.51 -34.40
C ARG A 825 13.10 -0.80 -33.99
N ALA A 826 11.99 -1.16 -34.64
CA ALA A 826 11.24 -2.38 -34.35
C ALA A 826 12.16 -3.60 -34.47
N THR A 827 12.47 -4.21 -33.32
CA THR A 827 13.03 -5.56 -33.24
C THR A 827 11.85 -6.50 -33.10
N GLY A 828 11.59 -7.35 -34.09
CA GLY A 828 10.61 -8.43 -33.94
C GLY A 828 11.04 -9.44 -32.87
N GLU A 829 10.15 -10.36 -32.49
CA GLU A 829 10.38 -11.43 -31.51
C GLU A 829 10.60 -10.93 -30.06
N MET A 830 10.04 -9.77 -29.71
CA MET A 830 10.00 -9.29 -28.32
C MET A 830 8.72 -9.74 -27.61
N LEU A 831 8.82 -10.00 -26.29
CA LEU A 831 7.66 -10.15 -25.40
C LEU A 831 7.38 -8.82 -24.69
N TYR A 832 6.25 -8.21 -25.00
CA TYR A 832 5.74 -7.03 -24.30
C TYR A 832 4.69 -7.47 -23.27
N ILE A 833 4.88 -7.09 -22.02
CA ILE A 833 3.93 -7.32 -20.93
C ILE A 833 3.38 -5.96 -20.50
N LEU A 834 2.06 -5.80 -20.54
CA LEU A 834 1.38 -4.56 -20.13
C LEU A 834 0.41 -4.87 -19.00
N ASP A 835 0.42 -4.03 -17.97
CA ASP A 835 -0.46 -4.17 -16.80
C ASP A 835 -1.56 -3.12 -16.83
N GLU A 836 -2.81 -3.56 -17.00
CA GLU A 836 -4.02 -2.73 -17.09
C GLU A 836 -3.86 -1.48 -17.99
N PRO A 837 -3.48 -1.64 -19.28
CA PRO A 837 -3.25 -0.51 -20.18
C PRO A 837 -4.51 0.33 -20.48
N THR A 838 -5.71 -0.13 -20.10
CA THR A 838 -6.96 0.64 -20.25
C THR A 838 -7.30 1.57 -19.10
N THR A 839 -6.52 1.56 -18.01
CA THR A 839 -6.66 2.51 -16.89
C THR A 839 -6.71 3.96 -17.38
N GLY A 840 -7.73 4.73 -16.97
CA GLY A 840 -7.87 6.14 -17.34
C GLY A 840 -8.30 6.41 -18.77
N LEU A 841 -8.74 5.38 -19.52
CA LEU A 841 -9.14 5.50 -20.91
C LEU A 841 -10.66 5.47 -21.09
N HIS A 842 -11.14 6.42 -21.88
CA HIS A 842 -12.48 6.35 -22.44
C HIS A 842 -12.56 5.23 -23.49
N LEU A 843 -13.77 4.70 -23.75
CA LEU A 843 -14.01 3.61 -24.70
C LEU A 843 -13.43 3.89 -26.11
N ASP A 844 -13.51 5.13 -26.58
CA ASP A 844 -12.88 5.56 -27.84
C ASP A 844 -11.34 5.53 -27.81
N ASP A 845 -10.74 5.80 -26.65
CA ASP A 845 -9.29 5.75 -26.48
C ASP A 845 -8.80 4.31 -26.35
N VAL A 846 -9.60 3.41 -25.77
CA VAL A 846 -9.35 1.95 -25.78
C VAL A 846 -9.26 1.43 -27.22
N LYS A 847 -10.14 1.91 -28.12
CA LYS A 847 -10.08 1.58 -29.56
C LYS A 847 -8.76 1.98 -30.19
N LYS A 848 -8.24 3.18 -29.89
CA LYS A 848 -6.95 3.67 -30.40
C LYS A 848 -5.78 2.85 -29.84
N LEU A 849 -5.82 2.54 -28.54
CA LEU A 849 -4.82 1.70 -27.87
C LEU A 849 -4.78 0.30 -28.51
N LEU A 850 -5.93 -0.34 -28.74
CA LEU A 850 -5.98 -1.64 -29.42
C LEU A 850 -5.33 -1.57 -30.82
N GLY A 851 -5.52 -0.48 -31.55
CA GLY A 851 -4.83 -0.24 -32.83
C GLY A 851 -3.31 -0.12 -32.68
N VAL A 852 -2.81 0.40 -31.56
CA VAL A 852 -1.37 0.41 -31.24
C VAL A 852 -0.86 -0.99 -30.90
N LEU A 853 -1.56 -1.72 -30.02
CA LEU A 853 -1.16 -3.06 -29.59
C LEU A 853 -1.13 -4.04 -30.77
N ASN A 854 -2.14 -3.98 -31.65
CA ASN A 854 -2.14 -4.79 -32.86
C ASN A 854 -0.96 -4.48 -33.77
N ARG A 855 -0.56 -3.20 -33.92
CA ARG A 855 0.66 -2.85 -34.69
C ARG A 855 1.93 -3.44 -34.10
N LEU A 856 2.04 -3.57 -32.78
CA LEU A 856 3.17 -4.26 -32.15
C LEU A 856 3.17 -5.74 -32.48
N VAL A 857 2.00 -6.39 -32.42
CA VAL A 857 1.84 -7.82 -32.79
C VAL A 857 2.15 -8.04 -34.27
N ASP A 858 1.63 -7.20 -35.16
CA ASP A 858 1.82 -7.28 -36.61
C ASP A 858 3.29 -7.04 -37.01
N ALA A 859 4.07 -6.34 -36.18
CA ALA A 859 5.52 -6.20 -36.33
C ALA A 859 6.30 -7.47 -35.92
N GLY A 860 5.62 -8.57 -35.59
CA GLY A 860 6.20 -9.85 -35.21
C GLY A 860 6.55 -9.97 -33.72
N ASN A 861 5.88 -9.20 -32.85
CA ASN A 861 6.08 -9.28 -31.40
C ASN A 861 4.92 -10.03 -30.73
N THR A 862 5.13 -10.43 -29.48
CA THR A 862 4.08 -11.00 -28.63
C THR A 862 3.67 -9.94 -27.62
N VAL A 863 2.36 -9.70 -27.49
CA VAL A 863 1.82 -8.72 -26.55
C VAL A 863 0.94 -9.48 -25.55
N LEU A 864 1.35 -9.49 -24.28
CA LEU A 864 0.59 -10.03 -23.17
C LEU A 864 0.05 -8.86 -22.34
N VAL A 865 -1.26 -8.81 -22.15
CA VAL A 865 -1.92 -7.77 -21.36
C VAL A 865 -2.60 -8.40 -20.15
N VAL A 866 -2.38 -7.85 -18.95
CA VAL A 866 -3.20 -8.16 -17.77
C VAL A 866 -4.37 -7.19 -17.79
N GLU A 867 -5.60 -7.70 -17.97
CA GLU A 867 -6.76 -6.86 -18.21
C GLU A 867 -8.05 -7.39 -17.63
N HIS A 868 -8.90 -6.43 -17.29
CA HIS A 868 -10.27 -6.65 -16.90
C HIS A 868 -11.21 -6.15 -18.01
N HIS A 869 -10.85 -5.13 -18.79
CA HIS A 869 -11.76 -4.47 -19.73
C HIS A 869 -12.27 -5.40 -20.85
N LEU A 870 -13.59 -5.60 -20.94
CA LEU A 870 -14.21 -6.55 -21.87
C LEU A 870 -13.87 -6.28 -23.34
N ASP A 871 -13.78 -5.00 -23.75
CA ASP A 871 -13.42 -4.67 -25.12
C ASP A 871 -11.98 -5.06 -25.49
N VAL A 872 -11.06 -5.15 -24.53
CA VAL A 872 -9.71 -5.68 -24.77
C VAL A 872 -9.72 -7.20 -24.79
N ILE A 873 -10.37 -7.83 -23.81
CA ILE A 873 -10.47 -9.28 -23.71
C ILE A 873 -11.14 -9.87 -24.95
N LYS A 874 -12.26 -9.30 -25.42
CA LYS A 874 -12.94 -9.76 -26.63
C LYS A 874 -12.12 -9.52 -27.91
N SER A 875 -11.19 -8.57 -27.88
CA SER A 875 -10.30 -8.26 -29.01
C SER A 875 -9.01 -9.07 -29.00
N ALA A 876 -8.70 -9.76 -27.89
CA ALA A 876 -7.51 -10.59 -27.77
C ALA A 876 -7.61 -11.84 -28.64
N ASP A 877 -6.47 -12.30 -29.14
CA ASP A 877 -6.38 -13.54 -29.91
C ASP A 877 -6.51 -14.78 -29.00
N TYR A 878 -5.99 -14.67 -27.78
CA TYR A 878 -5.99 -15.72 -26.75
C TYR A 878 -6.26 -15.10 -25.38
N VAL A 879 -6.97 -15.82 -24.52
CA VAL A 879 -7.34 -15.39 -23.17
C VAL A 879 -6.98 -16.48 -22.18
N ILE A 880 -6.45 -16.08 -21.02
CA ILE A 880 -6.14 -16.96 -19.89
C ILE A 880 -6.88 -16.40 -18.68
N ASP A 881 -7.85 -17.16 -18.16
CA ASP A 881 -8.68 -16.76 -17.03
C ASP A 881 -8.19 -17.40 -15.73
N LEU A 882 -7.81 -16.58 -14.74
CA LEU A 882 -7.36 -17.03 -13.43
C LEU A 882 -8.46 -16.91 -12.38
N GLY A 883 -8.60 -17.93 -11.53
CA GLY A 883 -9.61 -17.97 -10.49
C GLY A 883 -9.61 -19.30 -9.76
N PRO A 884 -10.80 -19.84 -9.38
CA PRO A 884 -12.14 -19.26 -9.58
C PRO A 884 -12.40 -18.01 -8.73
N GLU A 885 -11.79 -17.93 -7.54
CA GLU A 885 -11.91 -16.79 -6.61
C GLU A 885 -10.57 -16.08 -6.39
N GLY A 886 -10.53 -15.13 -5.45
CA GLY A 886 -9.29 -14.47 -5.01
C GLY A 886 -8.73 -15.07 -3.72
N GLY A 887 -7.43 -14.89 -3.47
CA GLY A 887 -6.77 -15.43 -2.27
C GLY A 887 -6.57 -16.95 -2.35
N GLU A 888 -6.76 -17.66 -1.23
CA GLU A 888 -6.56 -19.11 -1.11
C GLU A 888 -7.50 -19.95 -1.99
N GLU A 889 -8.69 -19.41 -2.29
CA GLU A 889 -9.66 -20.06 -3.19
C GLU A 889 -9.37 -19.79 -4.67
N GLY A 890 -8.33 -19.00 -4.98
CA GLY A 890 -7.85 -18.72 -6.33
C GLY A 890 -6.60 -19.52 -6.70
N GLY A 891 -5.81 -18.94 -7.62
CA GLY A 891 -4.48 -19.44 -7.96
C GLY A 891 -4.46 -20.57 -8.98
N GLU A 892 -5.55 -20.76 -9.74
CA GLU A 892 -5.70 -21.78 -10.77
C GLU A 892 -6.07 -21.12 -12.11
N ILE A 893 -5.73 -21.77 -13.22
CA ILE A 893 -6.26 -21.37 -14.54
C ILE A 893 -7.63 -22.05 -14.69
N VAL A 894 -8.69 -21.25 -14.72
CA VAL A 894 -10.07 -21.72 -14.88
C VAL A 894 -10.31 -22.13 -16.33
N ALA A 895 -9.79 -21.34 -17.27
CA ALA A 895 -9.82 -21.66 -18.69
C ALA A 895 -8.74 -20.90 -19.47
N GLU A 896 -8.31 -21.48 -20.58
CA GLU A 896 -7.43 -20.86 -21.57
C GLU A 896 -7.93 -21.16 -22.98
N GLY A 897 -7.82 -20.19 -23.89
CA GLY A 897 -8.33 -20.35 -25.26
C GLY A 897 -8.73 -19.02 -25.92
N PRO A 898 -9.29 -19.06 -27.13
CA PRO A 898 -9.88 -17.87 -27.74
C PRO A 898 -11.06 -17.35 -26.88
N PRO A 899 -11.38 -16.05 -26.93
CA PRO A 899 -12.51 -15.44 -26.21
C PRO A 899 -13.83 -16.25 -26.28
N GLU A 900 -14.14 -16.82 -27.45
CA GLU A 900 -15.34 -17.61 -27.67
C GLU A 900 -15.37 -18.91 -26.86
N ALA A 901 -14.21 -19.53 -26.60
CA ALA A 901 -14.10 -20.73 -25.78
C ALA A 901 -14.23 -20.39 -24.28
N ILE A 902 -13.62 -19.28 -23.84
CA ILE A 902 -13.76 -18.80 -22.46
C ILE A 902 -15.23 -18.51 -22.15
N ALA A 903 -15.95 -17.86 -23.07
CA ALA A 903 -17.37 -17.55 -22.92
C ALA A 903 -18.28 -18.79 -22.75
N GLN A 904 -17.83 -19.96 -23.20
CA GLN A 904 -18.58 -21.22 -23.08
C GLN A 904 -18.17 -22.03 -21.84
N THR A 905 -17.14 -21.62 -21.10
CA THR A 905 -16.61 -22.38 -19.97
C THR A 905 -17.46 -22.16 -18.71
N PRO A 906 -18.08 -23.22 -18.15
CA PRO A 906 -18.77 -23.12 -16.87
C PRO A 906 -17.80 -22.79 -15.73
N GLY A 907 -18.17 -21.86 -14.85
CA GLY A 907 -17.34 -21.45 -13.70
C GLY A 907 -16.34 -20.32 -14.01
N SER A 908 -16.14 -19.95 -15.27
CA SER A 908 -15.39 -18.74 -15.63
C SER A 908 -16.25 -17.50 -15.42
N TYR A 909 -15.89 -16.66 -14.46
CA TYR A 909 -16.55 -15.35 -14.27
C TYR A 909 -16.34 -14.45 -15.48
N THR A 910 -15.13 -14.42 -16.04
CA THR A 910 -14.83 -13.66 -17.26
C THR A 910 -15.67 -14.16 -18.43
N GLY A 911 -15.78 -15.48 -18.60
CA GLY A 911 -16.62 -16.11 -19.63
C GLY A 911 -18.08 -15.69 -19.57
N LYS A 912 -18.65 -15.60 -18.35
CA LYS A 912 -20.03 -15.15 -18.14
C LYS A 912 -20.30 -13.76 -18.73
N PHE A 913 -19.44 -12.78 -18.45
CA PHE A 913 -19.60 -11.42 -18.98
C PHE A 913 -19.20 -11.32 -20.46
N LEU A 914 -18.22 -12.12 -20.88
CA LEU A 914 -17.77 -12.16 -22.27
C LEU A 914 -18.85 -12.68 -23.22
N ALA A 915 -19.69 -13.61 -22.76
CA ALA A 915 -20.84 -14.12 -23.51
C ALA A 915 -21.91 -13.04 -23.83
N GLU A 916 -21.96 -11.95 -23.07
CA GLU A 916 -22.91 -10.85 -23.29
C GLU A 916 -22.45 -9.89 -24.40
N VAL A 917 -21.13 -9.76 -24.60
CA VAL A 917 -20.52 -8.84 -25.57
C VAL A 917 -20.05 -9.51 -26.85
N LEU A 918 -19.95 -10.84 -26.88
CA LEU A 918 -19.63 -11.61 -28.08
C LEU A 918 -20.89 -11.88 -28.92
N PRO A 919 -20.76 -11.98 -30.26
CA PRO A 919 -21.87 -12.38 -31.12
C PRO A 919 -22.37 -13.78 -30.74
N ARG A 920 -23.69 -13.94 -30.59
CA ARG A 920 -24.26 -15.27 -30.29
C ARG A 920 -23.98 -16.24 -31.45
N PRO A 921 -23.51 -17.47 -31.18
CA PRO A 921 -23.04 -18.40 -32.20
C PRO A 921 -24.14 -18.95 -33.14
N ASN A 922 -25.41 -18.58 -32.97
CA ASN A 922 -26.51 -18.97 -33.87
C ASN A 922 -27.31 -17.75 -34.33
N GLY A 923 -27.31 -17.53 -35.65
CA GLY A 923 -27.77 -16.31 -36.30
C GLY A 923 -29.21 -15.88 -36.00
N LYS A 924 -29.34 -14.62 -35.59
CA LYS A 924 -30.28 -13.60 -36.08
C LYS A 924 -29.86 -12.31 -35.38
N ASN A 925 -29.42 -11.32 -36.15
CA ASN A 925 -29.34 -9.94 -35.67
C ASN A 925 -30.76 -9.48 -35.35
N GLY A 926 -31.21 -9.73 -34.12
CA GLY A 926 -32.35 -9.02 -33.55
C GLY A 926 -31.87 -7.62 -33.22
N HIS A 927 -32.22 -6.65 -34.07
CA HIS A 927 -32.25 -5.25 -33.68
C HIS A 927 -32.90 -5.12 -32.31
N HIS A 928 -32.23 -4.47 -31.36
CA HIS A 928 -32.83 -3.61 -30.35
C HIS A 928 -31.85 -2.54 -29.91
#